data_AF-D8QFQ8-F1
#
_entry.id   AF-D8QFQ8-F1
#
_cell.length_a   1.000
_cell.length_b   1.000
_cell.length_c   1.000
_cell.angle_alpha   90.00
_cell.angle_beta   90.00
_cell.angle_gamma   90.00
#
_symmetry.space_group_name_H-M   'P 1'
#
loop_
_entity.id
_entity.type
_entity.pdbx_description
1 polymer ?
#
loop_
_entity_poly.entity_id
_entity_poly.type
_entity_poly.pdbx_seq_one_letter_code
_entity_poly.pdbx_strand_id
1 'polypeptide(L)'
;MAIREAESPLRPRSQTVTNEGRLQVGGSALQDTSMHDPMVVTKQPRPTAAPMRLDSSDTTAQFRAEETVQFMHAMHLPLAWVDSLPLGIAAPIREALRTVQLAPPATWSLDLWNYVGRNDLAATAGDNIKLLRSDGYLTRKQLLDDRYNRPSIGDIAQEARSAGAGDLHDNKTENKGPQITGVEITNREFTDVRFGSDRRLEDVGRMLASSLIPTIRAVERPDLSETDQVKEQQNLAIRVAERTLALPYGRALFTFATLDSVNRESYQIPKMEYLVRLHPHNLTVSPEPGIVLDSIAWGDFHNGVAAGLRISPKARGIDSSWIAFNRPDELTAEHAGFLFALGLTGHLRELLTWHTFGYLTPKHDLTSIGVLLGLAAANVGTSDSAVTKLLTVHTPALLPTPGVDLNVSLMTQAAGLAGIGVLYMATRNRRMAEVCLSQISRHDLVPPDIHNEHREAYTYSAALAFGMIMLGKGSNVPADMALVQRLNALIHGPDPGITVEGLPPPAGYDLTLTSPAATMALGLMYLRTGRRDIAAILAVPETVRELEHLQPSFLILRTIAKGLILFDDIQPSAEWFNSHLPQPVREGIEARAKRHEPIDDAIELAYYNIISGCCFALALKYAGTAREPAYKIVVKYFDAFTRLVYSQGGAFEHRIKRSAVRDGLNLISLALAMIMAGTGEITTLRRLRLAYGMLQQSIYHQGFKYGTHMFNHMSLGMLFLGQGRFTLGTSDAAVASMVVAFFPRFNSMSSDNRSYLQALRHLWVLAIEPRCLVARDVDTTEIAYLPIRVQALDSNRSVSNTTLISPTLFPDVEKMVSFRVDTPRYWPVMMDIRRDRRHRENLLKSQTI
;
A
#
# COMPACT_ATOMS: atom_id res chain seq x y z
N MET A 1 -21.59 57.57 -40.99
CA MET A 1 -21.88 58.52 -39.89
C MET A 1 -20.67 58.53 -38.98
N ALA A 2 -19.90 59.63 -38.90
CA ALA A 2 -20.26 60.94 -38.32
C ALA A 2 -20.22 60.85 -36.77
N ILE A 3 -19.14 61.34 -36.13
CA ILE A 3 -18.98 62.70 -35.54
C ILE A 3 -19.71 62.78 -34.18
N ARG A 4 -19.13 62.98 -32.98
CA ARG A 4 -17.90 63.66 -32.45
C ARG A 4 -18.11 65.13 -32.06
N GLU A 5 -18.09 65.44 -30.75
CA GLU A 5 -17.72 66.70 -30.06
C GLU A 5 -17.82 66.44 -28.52
N ALA A 6 -16.99 66.91 -27.56
CA ALA A 6 -16.20 68.14 -27.28
C ALA A 6 -16.90 69.04 -26.22
N GLU A 7 -16.27 69.81 -25.32
CA GLU A 7 -14.85 70.10 -24.93
C GLU A 7 -14.53 69.51 -23.51
N SER A 8 -13.39 69.64 -22.77
CA SER A 8 -12.14 70.46 -22.82
C SER A 8 -12.27 71.93 -22.29
N PRO A 9 -11.22 72.72 -21.94
CA PRO A 9 -9.80 72.44 -21.59
C PRO A 9 -9.24 73.14 -20.30
N LEU A 10 -7.97 72.88 -19.93
CA LEU A 10 -6.87 73.83 -19.57
C LEU A 10 -5.87 73.45 -18.43
N ARG A 11 -4.71 74.10 -18.49
CA ARG A 11 -3.43 74.05 -17.71
C ARG A 11 -2.93 75.54 -17.56
N PRO A 12 -1.89 75.95 -16.77
CA PRO A 12 -0.56 75.33 -16.66
C PRO A 12 0.28 75.58 -15.36
N ARG A 13 1.61 75.34 -15.50
CA ARG A 13 2.75 75.34 -14.54
C ARG A 13 3.09 76.68 -13.85
N SER A 14 3.78 76.63 -12.70
CA SER A 14 5.19 77.10 -12.50
C SER A 14 5.68 76.93 -11.02
N GLN A 15 6.84 77.49 -10.63
CA GLN A 15 7.63 77.15 -9.43
C GLN A 15 8.08 78.39 -8.61
N THR A 16 8.89 78.18 -7.54
CA THR A 16 9.68 79.13 -6.69
C THR A 16 8.95 79.81 -5.51
N VAL A 17 9.59 80.27 -4.41
CA VAL A 17 10.67 79.78 -3.49
C VAL A 17 10.89 80.85 -2.36
N THR A 18 11.51 80.51 -1.21
CA THR A 18 11.98 81.42 -0.09
C THR A 18 10.93 82.23 0.73
N ASN A 19 11.14 82.66 1.99
CA ASN A 19 11.98 82.21 3.14
C ASN A 19 11.53 82.90 4.47
N GLU A 20 12.07 82.46 5.63
CA GLU A 20 12.08 83.15 6.97
C GLU A 20 10.72 83.39 7.68
N GLY A 21 10.60 83.43 9.03
CA GLY A 21 11.53 83.20 10.17
C GLY A 21 10.90 83.70 11.50
N ARG A 22 11.51 83.67 12.70
CA ARG A 22 12.54 82.81 13.35
C ARG A 22 12.94 83.42 14.74
N LEU A 23 12.49 82.90 15.90
CA LEU A 23 13.01 83.13 17.29
C LEU A 23 12.19 82.23 18.27
N GLN A 24 12.66 81.43 19.25
CA GLN A 24 13.81 81.34 20.20
C GLN A 24 13.68 82.05 21.57
N VAL A 25 13.45 81.23 22.61
CA VAL A 25 14.10 81.14 23.97
C VAL A 25 13.84 79.67 24.44
N GLY A 26 14.58 78.92 25.27
CA GLY A 26 15.87 79.09 25.98
C GLY A 26 15.75 78.72 27.48
N GLY A 27 16.57 77.87 28.12
CA GLY A 27 17.62 76.94 27.64
C GLY A 27 18.70 76.63 28.71
N SER A 28 18.84 75.36 29.14
CA SER A 28 19.99 74.77 29.89
C SER A 28 19.76 73.25 30.04
N ALA A 29 20.61 72.29 29.63
CA ALA A 29 22.05 72.06 29.88
C ALA A 29 22.32 71.46 31.28
N LEU A 30 23.17 70.44 31.50
CA LEU A 30 24.30 69.88 30.72
C LEU A 30 24.37 68.32 30.76
N GLN A 31 25.06 67.73 29.76
CA GLN A 31 26.10 66.65 29.76
C GLN A 31 26.13 65.57 30.88
N ASP A 32 26.58 64.32 30.65
CA ASP A 32 27.06 63.53 29.48
C ASP A 32 26.82 62.03 29.83
N THR A 33 26.82 61.01 28.95
CA THR A 33 27.84 60.61 27.97
C THR A 33 27.29 59.81 26.76
N SER A 34 27.96 59.95 25.61
CA SER A 34 28.09 59.02 24.46
C SER A 34 27.27 57.71 24.46
N MET A 35 26.39 57.46 23.49
CA MET A 35 26.76 56.91 22.15
C MET A 35 27.72 55.71 22.18
N HIS A 36 27.22 54.53 21.80
CA HIS A 36 27.81 53.76 20.70
C HIS A 36 26.85 52.69 20.15
N ASP A 37 26.43 52.87 18.90
CA ASP A 37 26.27 51.75 17.96
C ASP A 37 27.71 51.37 17.53
N PRO A 38 28.06 50.08 17.48
CA PRO A 38 28.27 49.55 16.13
C PRO A 38 27.86 48.09 15.93
N MET A 39 27.35 47.83 14.72
CA MET A 39 27.54 46.56 14.02
C MET A 39 29.01 46.10 14.01
N VAL A 40 29.40 45.26 14.97
CA VAL A 40 30.58 44.39 14.84
C VAL A 40 30.12 42.94 14.78
N VAL A 41 29.52 42.59 13.64
CA VAL A 41 29.51 41.19 13.20
C VAL A 41 30.97 40.80 12.95
N THR A 42 31.56 40.07 13.90
CA THR A 42 32.89 39.50 13.71
C THR A 42 32.87 38.61 12.48
N LYS A 43 33.67 38.98 11.47
CA LYS A 43 33.86 38.18 10.26
C LYS A 43 34.68 36.93 10.58
N GLN A 44 34.08 35.98 11.29
CA GLN A 44 34.46 34.58 11.10
C GLN A 44 34.30 34.27 9.61
N PRO A 45 35.29 33.64 8.96
CA PRO A 45 35.19 33.34 7.54
C PRO A 45 34.00 32.41 7.32
N ARG A 46 33.07 32.80 6.44
CA ARG A 46 32.02 31.90 5.97
C ARG A 46 32.72 30.66 5.40
N PRO A 47 32.46 29.43 5.89
CA PRO A 47 32.81 28.25 5.13
C PRO A 47 31.88 28.24 3.91
N THR A 48 32.34 28.86 2.82
CA THR A 48 31.69 28.75 1.51
C THR A 48 31.68 27.27 1.16
N ALA A 49 30.51 26.65 1.21
CA ALA A 49 30.29 25.25 0.86
C ALA A 49 30.41 25.05 -0.66
N ALA A 50 31.60 25.32 -1.19
CA ALA A 50 32.05 24.78 -2.45
C ALA A 50 31.97 23.25 -2.38
N PRO A 51 31.70 22.55 -3.48
CA PRO A 51 31.74 21.10 -3.49
C PRO A 51 33.17 20.65 -3.18
N MET A 52 33.38 20.04 -2.01
CA MET A 52 34.66 19.44 -1.63
C MET A 52 34.92 18.25 -2.56
N ARG A 53 35.53 18.54 -3.70
CA ARG A 53 36.29 17.56 -4.47
C ARG A 53 37.42 17.09 -3.56
N LEU A 54 37.59 15.77 -3.48
CA LEU A 54 38.77 15.17 -2.87
C LEU A 54 39.91 15.35 -3.87
N ASP A 55 40.60 16.49 -3.78
CA ASP A 55 41.85 16.70 -4.51
C ASP A 55 42.89 15.72 -3.96
N SER A 56 43.71 15.14 -4.85
CA SER A 56 44.41 13.87 -4.60
C SER A 56 45.67 13.96 -3.72
N SER A 57 45.78 14.99 -2.88
CA SER A 57 46.89 15.23 -1.93
C SER A 57 46.67 14.62 -0.54
N ASP A 58 45.42 14.59 -0.06
CA ASP A 58 45.12 14.43 1.37
C ASP A 58 45.26 12.97 1.86
N THR A 59 45.31 12.03 0.91
CA THR A 59 45.47 10.58 1.15
C THR A 59 46.67 10.25 2.03
N THR A 60 47.77 11.01 1.92
CA THR A 60 49.00 10.76 2.68
C THR A 60 48.92 11.12 4.16
N ALA A 61 48.03 12.04 4.57
CA ALA A 61 47.82 12.36 5.98
C ALA A 61 46.91 11.31 6.63
N GLN A 62 45.78 11.00 5.99
CA GLN A 62 44.80 10.06 6.50
C GLN A 62 45.37 8.63 6.60
N PHE A 63 46.08 8.15 5.57
CA PHE A 63 46.71 6.82 5.60
C PHE A 63 47.72 6.64 6.76
N ARG A 64 48.51 7.69 7.09
CA ARG A 64 49.41 7.65 8.25
C ARG A 64 48.66 7.61 9.58
N ALA A 65 47.52 8.28 9.68
CA ALA A 65 46.67 8.23 10.87
C ALA A 65 46.04 6.84 11.04
N GLU A 66 45.57 6.23 9.94
CA GLU A 66 45.02 4.87 9.92
C GLU A 66 46.04 3.82 10.37
N GLU A 67 47.25 3.80 9.77
CA GLU A 67 48.37 2.93 10.18
C GLU A 67 48.75 3.12 11.65
N THR A 68 48.81 4.37 12.14
CA THR A 68 49.14 4.68 13.54
C THR A 68 48.13 4.07 14.50
N VAL A 69 46.83 4.21 14.21
CA VAL A 69 45.75 3.66 15.04
C VAL A 69 45.71 2.13 14.99
N GLN A 70 45.94 1.52 13.82
CA GLN A 70 46.05 0.07 13.71
C GLN A 70 47.23 -0.49 14.51
N PHE A 71 48.40 0.17 14.46
CA PHE A 71 49.56 -0.20 15.26
C PHE A 71 49.29 -0.09 16.77
N MET A 72 48.66 0.99 17.23
CA MET A 72 48.28 1.14 18.65
C MET A 72 47.31 0.06 19.12
N HIS A 73 46.34 -0.31 18.29
CA HIS A 73 45.38 -1.38 18.58
C HIS A 73 46.04 -2.77 18.60
N ALA A 74 46.95 -3.04 17.66
CA ALA A 74 47.73 -4.28 17.61
C ALA A 74 48.70 -4.44 18.80
N MET A 75 49.20 -3.32 19.34
CA MET A 75 49.97 -3.26 20.59
C MET A 75 49.10 -3.22 21.86
N HIS A 76 47.77 -3.34 21.72
CA HIS A 76 46.78 -3.32 22.79
C HIS A 76 46.88 -2.10 23.74
N LEU A 77 47.33 -0.95 23.23
CA LEU A 77 47.48 0.28 24.03
C LEU A 77 46.11 0.90 24.32
N PRO A 78 45.63 0.98 25.57
CA PRO A 78 44.32 1.55 25.88
C PRO A 78 44.31 3.08 25.69
N LEU A 79 43.15 3.68 25.38
CA LEU A 79 43.04 5.15 25.26
C LEU A 79 43.51 5.88 26.54
N ALA A 80 43.22 5.31 27.72
CA ALA A 80 43.68 5.83 29.01
C ALA A 80 45.22 5.90 29.17
N TRP A 81 45.98 5.14 28.37
CA TRP A 81 47.44 5.30 28.30
C TRP A 81 47.82 6.60 27.58
N VAL A 82 47.10 6.98 26.50
CA VAL A 82 47.30 8.27 25.81
C VAL A 82 47.00 9.45 26.73
N ASP A 83 46.03 9.29 27.63
CA ASP A 83 45.68 10.30 28.65
C ASP A 83 46.75 10.45 29.76
N SER A 84 47.65 9.45 29.91
CA SER A 84 48.79 9.51 30.84
C SER A 84 50.04 10.18 30.24
N LEU A 85 50.05 10.46 28.93
CA LEU A 85 51.19 11.06 28.24
C LEU A 85 51.23 12.59 28.38
N PRO A 86 52.42 13.21 28.45
CA PRO A 86 52.56 14.66 28.34
C PRO A 86 51.91 15.20 27.06
N LEU A 87 51.25 16.37 27.16
CA LEU A 87 50.41 16.92 26.08
C LEU A 87 51.12 17.02 24.72
N GLY A 88 52.41 17.36 24.68
CA GLY A 88 53.19 17.42 23.44
C GLY A 88 53.41 16.07 22.74
N ILE A 89 53.31 14.96 23.47
CA ILE A 89 53.36 13.59 22.93
C ILE A 89 51.95 13.06 22.65
N ALA A 90 50.98 13.41 23.50
CA ALA A 90 49.58 13.02 23.33
C ALA A 90 48.89 13.71 22.14
N ALA A 91 49.26 14.96 21.80
CA ALA A 91 48.56 15.75 20.79
C ALA A 91 48.62 15.15 19.36
N PRO A 92 49.78 14.73 18.81
CA PRO A 92 49.82 14.06 17.51
C PRO A 92 49.01 12.75 17.47
N ILE A 93 48.99 12.00 18.58
CA ILE A 93 48.23 10.74 18.70
C ILE A 93 46.72 11.02 18.71
N ARG A 94 46.29 12.04 19.47
CA ARG A 94 44.89 12.48 19.50
C ARG A 94 44.44 13.07 18.15
N GLU A 95 45.31 13.75 17.42
CA GLU A 95 45.01 14.26 16.07
C GLU A 95 44.88 13.14 15.03
N ALA A 96 45.73 12.10 15.11
CA ALA A 96 45.57 10.89 14.30
C ALA A 96 44.24 10.18 14.60
N LEU A 97 43.92 9.95 15.89
CA LEU A 97 42.62 9.42 16.31
C LEU A 97 41.46 10.29 15.81
N ARG A 98 41.57 11.62 15.86
CA ARG A 98 40.51 12.55 15.44
C ARG A 98 40.32 12.58 13.92
N THR A 99 41.41 12.49 13.16
CA THR A 99 41.39 12.35 11.70
C THR A 99 40.64 11.08 11.28
N VAL A 100 40.95 9.94 11.93
CA VAL A 100 40.25 8.67 11.71
C VAL A 100 38.80 8.73 12.18
N GLN A 101 38.47 9.42 13.30
CA GLN A 101 37.07 9.61 13.71
C GLN A 101 36.23 10.34 12.66
N LEU A 102 36.80 11.31 11.93
CA LEU A 102 36.11 12.07 10.90
C LEU A 102 35.85 11.24 9.62
N ALA A 103 36.82 10.43 9.19
CA ALA A 103 36.76 9.64 7.96
C ALA A 103 37.25 8.18 8.17
N PRO A 104 36.55 7.37 8.97
CA PRO A 104 36.97 6.00 9.29
C PRO A 104 36.86 5.06 8.08
N PRO A 105 37.83 4.17 7.83
CA PRO A 105 37.74 3.20 6.75
C PRO A 105 36.62 2.15 6.95
N ALA A 106 35.95 1.81 5.85
CA ALA A 106 34.91 0.77 5.82
C ALA A 106 35.45 -0.68 5.88
N THR A 107 36.78 -0.85 5.81
CA THR A 107 37.46 -2.16 5.81
C THR A 107 37.83 -2.68 7.20
N TRP A 108 37.62 -1.88 8.25
CA TRP A 108 38.07 -2.17 9.61
C TRP A 108 37.20 -3.21 10.33
N SER A 109 37.71 -3.72 11.47
CA SER A 109 36.97 -4.59 12.38
C SER A 109 36.07 -3.79 13.33
N LEU A 110 35.09 -4.46 13.96
CA LEU A 110 34.30 -3.86 15.03
C LEU A 110 35.19 -3.30 16.15
N ASP A 111 36.24 -4.04 16.52
CA ASP A 111 37.12 -3.68 17.64
C ASP A 111 37.91 -2.40 17.36
N LEU A 112 38.31 -2.16 16.10
CA LEU A 112 38.94 -0.91 15.66
C LEU A 112 37.96 0.27 15.66
N TRP A 113 36.71 0.10 15.21
CA TRP A 113 35.71 1.16 15.27
C TRP A 113 35.32 1.50 16.71
N ASN A 114 35.14 0.49 17.57
CA ASN A 114 34.91 0.66 19.02
C ASN A 114 36.11 1.38 19.69
N TYR A 115 37.34 0.97 19.36
CA TYR A 115 38.57 1.58 19.90
C TYR A 115 38.72 3.06 19.55
N VAL A 116 38.24 3.49 18.39
CA VAL A 116 38.23 4.90 17.95
C VAL A 116 37.01 5.67 18.47
N GLY A 117 36.00 4.99 19.03
CA GLY A 117 34.74 5.60 19.47
C GLY A 117 33.75 5.87 18.34
N ARG A 118 33.89 5.20 17.18
CA ARG A 118 32.88 5.14 16.10
C ARG A 118 31.92 3.97 16.33
N ASN A 119 31.25 4.02 17.48
CA ASN A 119 30.29 3.02 17.94
C ASN A 119 29.12 2.84 16.97
N ASP A 120 28.81 3.88 16.17
CA ASP A 120 27.82 3.88 15.08
C ASP A 120 28.14 2.86 13.98
N LEU A 121 29.39 2.81 13.53
CA LEU A 121 29.83 1.86 12.51
C LEU A 121 29.94 0.44 13.08
N ALA A 122 30.40 0.31 14.33
CA ALA A 122 30.43 -0.98 15.02
C ALA A 122 29.02 -1.55 15.25
N ALA A 123 28.04 -0.73 15.65
CA ALA A 123 26.64 -1.13 15.80
C ALA A 123 25.98 -1.49 14.45
N THR A 124 26.31 -0.74 13.39
CA THR A 124 25.86 -1.02 12.00
C THR A 124 26.40 -2.35 11.47
N ALA A 125 27.64 -2.71 11.83
CA ALA A 125 28.31 -3.91 11.32
C ALA A 125 28.10 -5.16 12.19
N GLY A 126 27.77 -4.99 13.47
CA GLY A 126 27.65 -6.07 14.44
C GLY A 126 26.35 -6.87 14.36
N ASP A 127 26.43 -8.15 14.75
CA ASP A 127 25.27 -9.05 14.83
C ASP A 127 24.24 -8.64 15.92
N ASN A 128 24.58 -7.61 16.74
CA ASN A 128 23.70 -6.94 17.69
C ASN A 128 22.55 -6.14 17.05
N ILE A 129 22.46 -6.10 15.71
CA ILE A 129 21.22 -5.76 14.97
C ILE A 129 20.01 -6.57 15.49
N LYS A 130 20.21 -7.72 16.15
CA LYS A 130 19.17 -8.48 16.86
C LYS A 130 18.45 -7.65 17.95
N LEU A 131 19.16 -6.76 18.65
CA LEU A 131 18.62 -5.89 19.71
C LEU A 131 18.03 -4.58 19.17
N LEU A 132 18.39 -4.15 17.96
CA LEU A 132 17.82 -2.98 17.27
C LEU A 132 16.45 -3.26 16.62
N ARG A 133 15.75 -4.35 16.99
CA ARG A 133 14.77 -5.00 16.12
C ARG A 133 13.47 -5.54 16.72
N SER A 134 13.50 -6.10 17.93
CA SER A 134 12.34 -6.82 18.53
C SER A 134 11.82 -6.18 19.80
N ASP A 135 12.73 -5.64 20.61
CA ASP A 135 12.43 -5.03 21.89
C ASP A 135 12.80 -3.57 21.77
N GLY A 136 11.80 -2.68 21.87
CA GLY A 136 12.07 -1.25 21.99
C GLY A 136 12.84 -1.04 23.29
N TYR A 137 14.12 -0.65 23.20
CA TYR A 137 14.87 -0.27 24.38
C TYR A 137 14.09 0.81 25.13
N LEU A 138 13.67 0.50 26.35
CA LEU A 138 13.10 1.49 27.26
C LEU A 138 14.09 2.65 27.31
N THR A 139 13.63 3.84 26.92
CA THR A 139 14.47 5.04 26.93
C THR A 139 15.13 5.18 28.30
N ARG A 140 16.31 5.78 28.38
CA ARG A 140 17.03 5.91 29.66
C ARG A 140 16.19 6.60 30.75
N LYS A 141 15.13 7.34 30.36
CA LYS A 141 14.07 7.85 31.23
C LYS A 141 13.06 6.77 31.65
N GLN A 142 12.45 6.03 30.72
CA GLN A 142 11.52 4.94 31.06
C GLN A 142 12.18 3.83 31.90
N LEU A 143 13.48 3.59 31.73
CA LEU A 143 14.29 2.65 32.52
C LEU A 143 14.69 3.20 33.91
N LEU A 144 14.39 4.48 34.20
CA LEU A 144 14.70 5.14 35.49
C LEU A 144 13.47 5.80 36.16
N ASP A 145 12.31 5.82 35.51
CA ASP A 145 11.17 6.64 35.94
C ASP A 145 9.80 5.94 35.74
N ASP A 146 9.39 5.18 36.77
CA ASP A 146 8.10 4.48 36.97
C ASP A 146 6.83 5.37 36.88
N ARG A 147 6.98 6.62 36.41
CA ARG A 147 5.92 7.62 36.30
C ARG A 147 5.39 7.78 34.87
N TYR A 148 6.19 7.48 33.84
CA TYR A 148 5.75 7.62 32.43
C TYR A 148 4.77 6.55 31.96
N ASN A 149 4.65 5.43 32.69
CA ASN A 149 3.71 4.36 32.39
C ASN A 149 2.50 4.32 33.35
N ARG A 150 2.28 5.39 34.13
CA ARG A 150 1.05 5.54 34.92
C ARG A 150 -0.08 6.00 33.99
N PRO A 151 -1.15 5.22 33.78
CA PRO A 151 -2.32 5.70 33.05
C PRO A 151 -2.84 6.96 33.73
N SER A 152 -3.28 7.96 32.95
CA SER A 152 -3.77 9.21 33.53
C SER A 152 -5.07 8.96 34.30
N ILE A 153 -5.47 9.90 35.15
CA ILE A 153 -6.77 9.84 35.82
C ILE A 153 -7.91 9.75 34.78
N GLY A 154 -7.73 10.29 33.57
CA GLY A 154 -8.65 10.13 32.45
C GLY A 154 -8.71 8.69 31.91
N ASP A 155 -7.54 8.05 31.74
CA ASP A 155 -7.42 6.67 31.25
C ASP A 155 -7.93 5.68 32.31
N ILE A 156 -7.51 5.82 33.58
CA ILE A 156 -8.01 5.02 34.71
C ILE A 156 -9.52 5.17 34.83
N ALA A 157 -10.06 6.39 34.72
CA ALA A 157 -11.50 6.60 34.75
C ALA A 157 -12.19 6.05 33.50
N GLN A 158 -11.53 5.98 32.34
CA GLN A 158 -12.08 5.35 31.13
C GLN A 158 -12.10 3.82 31.27
N GLU A 159 -11.02 3.22 31.74
CA GLU A 159 -10.90 1.80 32.05
C GLU A 159 -11.90 1.36 33.12
N ALA A 160 -12.01 2.11 34.22
CA ALA A 160 -13.02 1.91 35.25
C ALA A 160 -14.45 2.16 34.75
N ARG A 161 -14.66 3.04 33.76
CA ARG A 161 -15.98 3.19 33.10
C ARG A 161 -16.29 2.01 32.18
N SER A 162 -15.32 1.43 31.46
CA SER A 162 -15.54 0.18 30.71
C SER A 162 -15.72 -1.04 31.62
N ALA A 163 -15.10 -1.07 32.80
CA ALA A 163 -15.32 -2.12 33.79
C ALA A 163 -16.65 -1.95 34.55
N GLY A 164 -17.10 -0.71 34.77
CA GLY A 164 -18.38 -0.40 35.43
C GLY A 164 -19.58 -0.44 34.49
N ALA A 165 -19.41 -0.12 33.20
CA ALA A 165 -20.43 -0.26 32.16
C ALA A 165 -20.53 -1.70 31.65
N GLY A 166 -20.82 -2.62 32.57
CA GLY A 166 -21.25 -3.98 32.23
C GLY A 166 -22.67 -3.95 31.65
N ASP A 167 -22.82 -3.49 30.41
CA ASP A 167 -24.09 -3.45 29.68
C ASP A 167 -24.57 -4.87 29.33
N LEU A 168 -25.12 -5.53 30.34
CA LEU A 168 -26.43 -6.19 30.29
C LEU A 168 -26.81 -6.89 28.97
N HIS A 169 -26.06 -7.93 28.58
CA HIS A 169 -26.70 -9.17 28.12
C HIS A 169 -25.86 -10.43 28.38
N ASP A 170 -26.57 -11.45 28.85
CA ASP A 170 -26.33 -12.90 28.83
C ASP A 170 -25.04 -13.48 29.45
N ASN A 171 -25.25 -14.04 30.64
CA ASN A 171 -24.30 -14.81 31.43
C ASN A 171 -23.74 -16.03 30.67
N LYS A 172 -22.42 -16.04 30.38
CA LYS A 172 -21.45 -17.16 30.55
C LYS A 172 -20.20 -16.99 29.66
N THR A 173 -19.26 -16.15 30.09
CA THR A 173 -17.81 -16.41 29.91
C THR A 173 -17.04 -15.44 30.80
N GLU A 174 -16.17 -15.98 31.65
CA GLU A 174 -15.35 -15.21 32.59
C GLU A 174 -14.17 -14.54 31.86
N ASN A 175 -13.56 -13.55 32.52
CA ASN A 175 -12.31 -12.87 32.14
C ASN A 175 -12.22 -12.33 30.70
N LYS A 176 -12.60 -11.07 30.51
CA LYS A 176 -12.11 -10.22 29.41
C LYS A 176 -11.52 -8.94 29.99
N GLY A 177 -10.28 -8.64 29.61
CA GLY A 177 -9.65 -7.34 29.84
C GLY A 177 -10.18 -6.28 28.86
N PRO A 178 -9.44 -5.17 28.63
CA PRO A 178 -9.85 -4.16 27.65
C PRO A 178 -10.09 -4.79 26.27
N GLN A 179 -11.21 -4.42 25.64
CA GLN A 179 -11.69 -5.01 24.39
C GLN A 179 -10.65 -4.86 23.27
N ILE A 180 -10.11 -5.97 22.78
CA ILE A 180 -9.13 -5.96 21.68
C ILE A 180 -9.84 -5.52 20.39
N THR A 181 -9.34 -4.44 19.79
CA THR A 181 -9.87 -3.79 18.59
C THR A 181 -9.12 -4.15 17.31
N GLY A 182 -7.90 -4.68 17.45
CA GLY A 182 -7.01 -5.01 16.33
C GLY A 182 -6.38 -3.79 15.65
N VAL A 183 -6.55 -2.59 16.20
CA VAL A 183 -5.97 -1.33 15.72
C VAL A 183 -4.99 -0.69 16.72
N GLU A 184 -4.57 -1.43 17.76
CA GLU A 184 -3.71 -0.86 18.81
C GLU A 184 -2.32 -0.50 18.26
N ILE A 185 -1.88 0.73 18.55
CA ILE A 185 -0.55 1.24 18.22
C ILE A 185 0.46 0.72 19.25
N THR A 186 1.14 -0.36 18.89
CA THR A 186 2.18 -1.03 19.70
C THR A 186 3.48 -0.24 19.69
N ASN A 187 4.01 0.06 18.50
CA ASN A 187 5.33 0.65 18.31
C ASN A 187 5.33 2.19 18.43
N ARG A 188 4.82 2.71 19.56
CA ARG A 188 4.68 4.15 19.83
C ARG A 188 5.99 4.94 19.69
N GLU A 189 7.11 4.35 20.13
CA GLU A 189 8.45 4.92 19.96
C GLU A 189 8.73 5.40 18.51
N PHE A 190 8.28 4.64 17.53
CA PHE A 190 8.42 4.98 16.11
C PHE A 190 7.30 5.90 15.61
N THR A 191 6.04 5.61 15.96
CA THR A 191 4.90 6.37 15.43
C THR A 191 4.83 7.79 15.96
N ASP A 192 5.22 8.01 17.21
CA ASP A 192 5.13 9.32 17.87
C ASP A 192 6.20 10.26 17.31
N VAL A 193 7.38 9.75 16.94
CA VAL A 193 8.40 10.53 16.21
C VAL A 193 7.99 10.77 14.76
N ARG A 194 7.39 9.79 14.06
CA ARG A 194 7.02 9.98 12.65
C ARG A 194 5.76 10.83 12.42
N PHE A 195 4.80 10.78 13.34
CA PHE A 195 3.47 11.36 13.16
C PHE A 195 2.96 12.23 14.31
N GLY A 196 3.70 12.37 15.43
CA GLY A 196 3.27 13.10 16.64
C GLY A 196 3.03 14.61 16.49
N SER A 197 3.16 15.18 15.29
CA SER A 197 2.63 16.51 14.96
C SER A 197 1.09 16.57 15.07
N ASP A 198 0.41 15.43 14.99
CA ASP A 198 -1.04 15.32 14.98
C ASP A 198 -1.49 13.89 15.36
N ARG A 199 -2.81 13.66 15.38
CA ARG A 199 -3.44 12.39 15.77
C ARG A 199 -3.94 11.57 14.58
N ARG A 200 -3.34 11.69 13.38
CA ARG A 200 -3.82 11.00 12.17
C ARG A 200 -3.92 9.48 12.31
N LEU A 201 -3.01 8.84 13.05
CA LEU A 201 -3.06 7.40 13.31
C LEU A 201 -4.23 7.02 14.24
N GLU A 202 -4.53 7.81 15.28
CA GLU A 202 -5.69 7.56 16.16
C GLU A 202 -7.01 7.73 15.40
N ASP A 203 -7.10 8.75 14.53
CA ASP A 203 -8.27 8.96 13.67
C ASP A 203 -8.48 7.80 12.69
N VAL A 204 -7.42 7.34 12.00
CA VAL A 204 -7.50 6.22 11.05
C VAL A 204 -7.77 4.89 11.76
N GLY A 205 -7.14 4.64 12.91
CA GLY A 205 -7.42 3.47 13.74
C GLY A 205 -8.89 3.42 14.16
N ARG A 206 -9.46 4.53 14.67
CA ARG A 206 -10.90 4.64 14.98
C ARG A 206 -11.82 4.49 13.75
N MET A 207 -11.35 4.80 12.55
CA MET A 207 -12.09 4.59 11.29
C MET A 207 -11.99 3.15 10.73
N LEU A 208 -11.06 2.32 11.23
CA LEU A 208 -10.81 0.96 10.76
C LEU A 208 -11.08 -0.13 11.82
N ALA A 209 -11.49 0.27 13.02
CA ALA A 209 -11.90 -0.64 14.09
C ALA A 209 -13.28 -1.25 13.81
N SER A 210 -13.33 -2.57 13.63
CA SER A 210 -14.58 -3.34 13.47
C SER A 210 -15.20 -3.79 14.80
N SER A 211 -14.47 -3.65 15.91
CA SER A 211 -14.87 -4.11 17.25
C SER A 211 -15.52 -3.03 18.12
N LEU A 212 -15.79 -1.85 17.55
CA LEU A 212 -16.36 -0.71 18.25
C LEU A 212 -17.73 -0.38 17.67
N ILE A 213 -18.76 -0.30 18.52
CA ILE A 213 -20.15 0.02 18.14
C ILE A 213 -20.18 1.37 17.39
N PRO A 214 -20.47 1.41 16.07
CA PRO A 214 -20.56 2.66 15.33
C PRO A 214 -21.73 3.52 15.81
N THR A 215 -21.44 4.77 16.16
CA THR A 215 -22.46 5.80 16.42
C THR A 215 -22.80 6.56 15.14
N ILE A 216 -24.08 6.64 14.79
CA ILE A 216 -24.59 7.29 13.57
C ILE A 216 -25.76 8.20 13.93
N ARG A 217 -25.82 9.37 13.29
CA ARG A 217 -26.96 10.27 13.42
C ARG A 217 -28.10 9.75 12.55
N ALA A 218 -29.23 9.42 13.16
CA ALA A 218 -30.45 9.11 12.41
C ALA A 218 -31.01 10.40 11.76
N VAL A 219 -31.58 10.26 10.56
CA VAL A 219 -32.48 11.28 9.99
C VAL A 219 -33.86 11.04 10.57
N GLU A 220 -34.36 11.99 11.35
CA GLU A 220 -35.69 11.93 11.93
C GLU A 220 -36.74 12.25 10.85
N ARG A 221 -37.72 11.35 10.71
CA ARG A 221 -38.83 11.44 9.75
C ARG A 221 -40.17 11.31 10.48
N PRO A 222 -40.71 12.42 11.05
CA PRO A 222 -41.97 12.42 11.79
C PRO A 222 -43.20 12.20 10.88
N ASP A 223 -42.99 12.17 9.56
CA ASP A 223 -43.96 11.77 8.53
C ASP A 223 -44.18 10.24 8.43
N LEU A 224 -43.27 9.42 9.00
CA LEU A 224 -43.36 7.96 8.95
C LEU A 224 -44.03 7.37 10.19
N SER A 225 -44.78 6.28 10.02
CA SER A 225 -45.33 5.49 11.14
C SER A 225 -44.22 4.91 12.01
N GLU A 226 -44.49 4.63 13.28
CA GLU A 226 -43.52 3.96 14.18
C GLU A 226 -42.98 2.66 13.57
N THR A 227 -43.84 1.88 12.90
CA THR A 227 -43.42 0.64 12.23
C THR A 227 -42.48 0.89 11.04
N ASP A 228 -42.63 2.01 10.33
CA ASP A 228 -41.78 2.38 9.20
C ASP A 228 -40.49 3.06 9.65
N GLN A 229 -40.51 3.78 10.76
CA GLN A 229 -39.31 4.27 11.43
C GLN A 229 -38.44 3.09 11.90
N VAL A 230 -39.02 2.06 12.53
CA VAL A 230 -38.27 0.83 12.91
C VAL A 230 -37.70 0.12 11.67
N LYS A 231 -38.48 0.02 10.57
CA LYS A 231 -37.96 -0.52 9.29
C LYS A 231 -36.81 0.32 8.73
N GLU A 232 -36.86 1.65 8.80
CA GLU A 232 -35.76 2.52 8.36
C GLU A 232 -34.52 2.36 9.26
N GLN A 233 -34.70 2.22 10.57
CA GLN A 233 -33.61 1.94 11.52
C GLN A 233 -32.94 0.59 11.28
N GLN A 234 -33.70 -0.49 11.04
CA GLN A 234 -33.16 -1.80 10.66
C GLN A 234 -32.46 -1.76 9.28
N ASN A 235 -33.05 -1.10 8.29
CA ASN A 235 -32.42 -0.88 6.98
C ASN A 235 -31.10 -0.08 7.07
N LEU A 236 -31.01 0.85 8.03
CA LEU A 236 -29.78 1.58 8.32
C LEU A 236 -28.75 0.65 8.97
N ALA A 237 -29.14 -0.16 9.96
CA ALA A 237 -28.26 -1.11 10.63
C ALA A 237 -27.62 -2.12 9.66
N ILE A 238 -28.41 -2.72 8.76
CA ILE A 238 -27.92 -3.68 7.75
C ILE A 238 -26.87 -3.04 6.82
N ARG A 239 -27.09 -1.80 6.34
CA ARG A 239 -26.12 -1.09 5.48
C ARG A 239 -24.85 -0.71 6.23
N VAL A 240 -24.95 -0.49 7.54
CA VAL A 240 -23.79 -0.21 8.41
C VAL A 240 -23.00 -1.49 8.68
N ALA A 241 -23.66 -2.64 8.81
CA ALA A 241 -23.02 -3.94 8.88
C ALA A 241 -22.26 -4.27 7.57
N GLU A 242 -22.84 -4.03 6.38
CA GLU A 242 -22.12 -4.16 5.09
C GLU A 242 -20.83 -3.31 5.03
N ARG A 243 -20.83 -2.11 5.64
CA ARG A 243 -19.61 -1.32 5.82
C ARG A 243 -18.65 -1.97 6.82
N THR A 244 -19.13 -2.46 7.97
CA THR A 244 -18.31 -3.15 8.99
C THR A 244 -17.62 -4.39 8.40
N LEU A 245 -18.32 -5.17 7.56
CA LEU A 245 -17.81 -6.31 6.81
C LEU A 245 -16.68 -5.94 5.81
N ALA A 246 -16.52 -4.66 5.49
CA ALA A 246 -15.45 -4.16 4.61
C ALA A 246 -14.27 -3.53 5.36
N LEU A 247 -14.37 -3.28 6.67
CA LEU A 247 -13.30 -2.69 7.48
C LEU A 247 -12.03 -3.56 7.59
N PRO A 248 -12.10 -4.91 7.71
CA PRO A 248 -10.90 -5.74 7.90
C PRO A 248 -9.85 -5.59 6.80
N TYR A 249 -10.27 -5.33 5.55
CA TYR A 249 -9.35 -5.04 4.44
C TYR A 249 -8.44 -3.84 4.71
N GLY A 250 -9.03 -2.74 5.20
CA GLY A 250 -8.27 -1.55 5.59
C GLY A 250 -7.45 -1.78 6.85
N ARG A 251 -8.02 -2.49 7.83
CA ARG A 251 -7.33 -2.85 9.08
C ARG A 251 -6.06 -3.66 8.82
N ALA A 252 -6.13 -4.66 7.95
CA ALA A 252 -5.01 -5.52 7.56
C ALA A 252 -3.82 -4.70 7.02
N LEU A 253 -4.09 -3.75 6.11
CA LEU A 253 -3.08 -2.83 5.59
C LEU A 253 -2.54 -1.91 6.71
N PHE A 254 -3.41 -1.36 7.54
CA PHE A 254 -3.04 -0.41 8.61
C PHE A 254 -2.13 -1.05 9.68
N THR A 255 -2.43 -2.25 10.17
CA THR A 255 -1.68 -2.93 11.24
C THR A 255 -0.73 -4.03 10.77
N PHE A 256 -0.49 -4.15 9.46
CA PHE A 256 0.45 -5.12 8.89
C PHE A 256 1.79 -5.14 9.64
N ALA A 257 2.21 -6.33 10.10
CA ALA A 257 3.49 -6.56 10.77
C ALA A 257 3.81 -5.55 11.91
N THR A 258 2.86 -5.35 12.82
CA THR A 258 2.98 -4.51 14.03
C THR A 258 3.17 -5.29 15.33
N LEU A 259 3.13 -6.63 15.27
CA LEU A 259 3.51 -7.54 16.35
C LEU A 259 4.76 -8.34 15.96
N ASP A 260 5.92 -8.00 16.53
CA ASP A 260 7.20 -8.66 16.25
C ASP A 260 7.47 -9.92 17.10
N SER A 261 6.59 -10.24 18.06
CA SER A 261 6.57 -11.49 18.82
C SER A 261 5.13 -11.89 19.16
N VAL A 262 4.90 -13.18 19.42
CA VAL A 262 3.60 -13.69 19.89
C VAL A 262 3.84 -14.60 21.09
N ASN A 263 2.97 -14.51 22.10
CA ASN A 263 3.06 -15.34 23.30
C ASN A 263 2.68 -16.80 23.01
N ARG A 264 3.04 -17.71 23.93
CA ARG A 264 2.66 -19.14 23.85
C ARG A 264 1.16 -19.40 24.12
N GLU A 265 0.42 -18.37 24.47
CA GLU A 265 -1.04 -18.40 24.68
C GLU A 265 -1.79 -18.37 23.34
N SER A 266 -3.11 -18.53 23.39
CA SER A 266 -3.94 -18.45 22.18
C SER A 266 -4.05 -17.02 21.66
N TYR A 267 -3.96 -16.87 20.33
CA TYR A 267 -4.01 -15.57 19.67
C TYR A 267 -5.45 -15.05 19.60
N GLN A 268 -5.74 -13.98 20.34
CA GLN A 268 -7.08 -13.40 20.40
C GLN A 268 -7.38 -12.55 19.16
N ILE A 269 -8.32 -13.03 18.34
CA ILE A 269 -8.81 -12.32 17.16
C ILE A 269 -9.88 -11.30 17.59
N PRO A 270 -9.79 -10.02 17.19
CA PRO A 270 -10.72 -8.96 17.58
C PRO A 270 -12.11 -9.18 16.97
N LYS A 271 -13.15 -9.29 17.80
CA LYS A 271 -14.53 -9.53 17.33
C LYS A 271 -15.06 -8.45 16.39
N MET A 272 -16.02 -8.80 15.55
CA MET A 272 -16.78 -7.85 14.73
C MET A 272 -18.09 -7.48 15.42
N GLU A 273 -18.31 -6.18 15.65
CA GLU A 273 -19.52 -5.65 16.29
C GLU A 273 -20.48 -5.11 15.23
N TYR A 274 -21.66 -5.71 15.15
CA TYR A 274 -22.72 -5.35 14.18
C TYR A 274 -23.80 -4.43 14.77
N LEU A 275 -23.79 -4.20 16.09
CA LEU A 275 -24.68 -3.26 16.78
C LEU A 275 -24.44 -1.82 16.30
N VAL A 276 -25.50 -1.01 16.17
CA VAL A 276 -25.41 0.39 15.73
C VAL A 276 -26.08 1.31 16.74
N ARG A 277 -25.37 2.34 17.22
CA ARG A 277 -25.92 3.34 18.14
C ARG A 277 -26.47 4.55 17.37
N LEU A 278 -27.77 4.83 17.52
CA LEU A 278 -28.48 5.90 16.82
C LEU A 278 -28.60 7.17 17.67
N HIS A 279 -27.90 8.23 17.27
CA HIS A 279 -27.97 9.55 17.88
C HIS A 279 -29.12 10.38 17.25
N PRO A 280 -29.92 11.14 18.02
CA PRO A 280 -29.70 11.59 19.40
C PRO A 280 -30.17 10.64 20.51
N HIS A 281 -31.09 9.72 20.22
CA HIS A 281 -31.75 8.88 21.23
C HIS A 281 -30.83 7.85 21.93
N ASN A 282 -29.61 7.64 21.41
CA ASN A 282 -28.61 6.65 21.83
C ASN A 282 -29.09 5.19 21.81
N LEU A 283 -30.23 4.92 21.16
CA LEU A 283 -30.78 3.59 20.93
C LEU A 283 -29.76 2.69 20.20
N THR A 284 -29.50 1.51 20.73
CA THR A 284 -28.69 0.47 20.07
C THR A 284 -29.60 -0.47 19.27
N VAL A 285 -29.43 -0.47 17.95
CA VAL A 285 -30.13 -1.38 17.03
C VAL A 285 -29.19 -2.53 16.67
N SER A 286 -29.65 -3.77 16.87
CA SER A 286 -29.02 -4.95 16.28
C SER A 286 -29.66 -5.24 14.92
N PRO A 287 -28.89 -5.53 13.85
CA PRO A 287 -29.45 -5.97 12.58
C PRO A 287 -30.13 -7.34 12.77
N GLU A 288 -31.46 -7.33 12.77
CA GLU A 288 -32.29 -8.53 12.67
C GLU A 288 -32.01 -9.27 11.34
N PRO A 289 -32.31 -10.58 11.21
CA PRO A 289 -31.68 -11.47 10.20
C PRO A 289 -32.04 -11.17 8.73
N GLY A 290 -31.44 -10.11 8.20
CA GLY A 290 -31.35 -9.72 6.79
C GLY A 290 -29.91 -9.58 6.28
N ILE A 291 -28.91 -9.86 7.12
CA ILE A 291 -27.53 -10.11 6.70
C ILE A 291 -27.45 -11.59 6.30
N VAL A 292 -26.92 -11.89 5.11
CA VAL A 292 -26.75 -13.27 4.61
C VAL A 292 -25.68 -13.99 5.46
N LEU A 293 -25.84 -15.28 5.76
CA LEU A 293 -24.84 -16.01 6.55
C LEU A 293 -23.45 -15.99 5.89
N ASP A 294 -23.40 -16.13 4.56
CA ASP A 294 -22.17 -16.04 3.76
C ASP A 294 -21.49 -14.66 3.84
N SER A 295 -22.26 -13.60 4.06
CA SER A 295 -21.74 -12.24 4.26
C SER A 295 -20.93 -12.16 5.55
N ILE A 296 -21.45 -12.76 6.63
CA ILE A 296 -20.75 -12.85 7.92
C ILE A 296 -19.51 -13.75 7.76
N ALA A 297 -19.65 -14.91 7.10
CA ALA A 297 -18.52 -15.83 6.89
C ALA A 297 -17.35 -15.18 6.10
N TRP A 298 -17.62 -14.39 5.07
CA TRP A 298 -16.56 -13.63 4.37
C TRP A 298 -16.00 -12.47 5.21
N GLY A 299 -16.85 -11.77 5.98
CA GLY A 299 -16.41 -10.77 6.96
C GLY A 299 -15.42 -11.34 7.97
N ASP A 300 -15.80 -12.45 8.61
CA ASP A 300 -15.00 -13.17 9.60
C ASP A 300 -13.71 -13.74 9.00
N PHE A 301 -13.76 -14.28 7.77
CA PHE A 301 -12.54 -14.67 7.05
C PHE A 301 -11.59 -13.49 6.87
N HIS A 302 -12.08 -12.33 6.43
CA HIS A 302 -11.25 -11.13 6.32
C HIS A 302 -10.82 -10.57 7.69
N ASN A 303 -11.61 -10.76 8.74
CA ASN A 303 -11.26 -10.43 10.12
C ASN A 303 -10.05 -11.23 10.60
N GLY A 304 -10.09 -12.55 10.42
CA GLY A 304 -8.99 -13.48 10.71
C GLY A 304 -7.74 -13.18 9.89
N VAL A 305 -7.88 -12.90 8.59
CA VAL A 305 -6.74 -12.46 7.75
C VAL A 305 -6.12 -11.19 8.32
N ALA A 306 -6.93 -10.16 8.61
CA ALA A 306 -6.46 -8.89 9.14
C ALA A 306 -5.80 -9.01 10.52
N ALA A 307 -6.24 -9.98 11.34
CA ALA A 307 -5.63 -10.26 12.64
C ALA A 307 -4.32 -11.04 12.51
N GLY A 308 -4.24 -12.02 11.60
CA GLY A 308 -3.01 -12.77 11.35
C GLY A 308 -1.93 -11.92 10.67
N LEU A 309 -2.29 -11.05 9.71
CA LEU A 309 -1.35 -10.16 9.02
C LEU A 309 -0.73 -9.08 9.94
N ARG A 310 -1.26 -8.91 11.15
CA ARG A 310 -0.65 -8.10 12.21
C ARG A 310 0.68 -8.68 12.68
N ILE A 311 0.83 -10.00 12.62
CA ILE A 311 2.04 -10.72 13.00
C ILE A 311 3.14 -10.43 11.98
N SER A 312 4.32 -10.06 12.48
CA SER A 312 5.50 -9.79 11.66
C SER A 312 5.98 -11.06 10.94
N PRO A 313 6.33 -11.01 9.64
CA PRO A 313 7.07 -12.09 8.95
C PRO A 313 8.45 -12.42 9.57
N LYS A 314 8.89 -11.65 10.57
CA LYS A 314 10.12 -11.86 11.35
C LYS A 314 9.84 -12.35 12.78
N ALA A 315 8.57 -12.56 13.15
CA ALA A 315 8.17 -13.02 14.47
C ALA A 315 8.71 -14.42 14.78
N ARG A 316 8.85 -14.72 16.07
CA ARG A 316 9.34 -16.01 16.59
C ARG A 316 8.29 -16.67 17.47
N GLY A 317 8.36 -18.00 17.60
CA GLY A 317 7.48 -18.80 18.46
C GLY A 317 6.23 -19.37 17.77
N ILE A 318 6.13 -19.21 16.45
CA ILE A 318 5.01 -19.69 15.63
C ILE A 318 5.47 -20.97 14.92
N ASP A 319 5.49 -22.08 15.66
CA ASP A 319 5.81 -23.40 15.12
C ASP A 319 4.53 -24.17 14.74
N SER A 320 4.69 -25.36 14.14
CA SER A 320 3.53 -26.22 13.82
C SER A 320 2.67 -26.54 15.06
N SER A 321 3.28 -26.65 16.24
CA SER A 321 2.58 -26.94 17.49
C SER A 321 1.66 -25.79 17.90
N TRP A 322 2.13 -24.54 17.79
CA TRP A 322 1.35 -23.34 18.08
C TRP A 322 0.23 -23.13 17.05
N ILE A 323 0.48 -23.39 15.76
CA ILE A 323 -0.56 -23.33 14.71
C ILE A 323 -1.64 -24.41 14.92
N ALA A 324 -1.27 -25.56 15.50
CA ALA A 324 -2.22 -26.61 15.88
C ALA A 324 -2.94 -26.32 17.19
N PHE A 325 -2.28 -25.68 18.17
CA PHE A 325 -2.88 -25.26 19.44
C PHE A 325 -3.96 -24.18 19.26
N ASN A 326 -3.78 -23.28 18.29
CA ASN A 326 -4.78 -22.28 17.91
C ASN A 326 -5.89 -22.84 17.00
N ARG A 327 -5.96 -24.16 16.76
CA ARG A 327 -7.05 -24.78 16.00
C ARG A 327 -8.33 -24.81 16.86
N PRO A 328 -9.44 -24.19 16.45
CA PRO A 328 -10.73 -24.38 17.11
C PRO A 328 -11.24 -25.81 16.89
N ASP A 329 -12.10 -26.30 17.79
CA ASP A 329 -12.69 -27.64 17.67
C ASP A 329 -13.47 -27.78 16.35
N GLU A 330 -14.39 -26.84 16.10
CA GLU A 330 -15.10 -26.63 14.84
C GLU A 330 -14.37 -25.61 13.96
N LEU A 331 -14.27 -25.87 12.65
CA LEU A 331 -13.52 -24.99 11.73
C LEU A 331 -14.31 -23.73 11.37
N THR A 332 -13.94 -22.60 11.95
CA THR A 332 -14.56 -21.29 11.65
C THR A 332 -13.98 -20.63 10.40
N ALA A 333 -14.76 -19.73 9.80
CA ALA A 333 -14.30 -18.84 8.73
C ALA A 333 -13.16 -17.91 9.20
N GLU A 334 -13.23 -17.44 10.44
CA GLU A 334 -12.21 -16.61 11.07
C GLU A 334 -10.85 -17.32 11.15
N HIS A 335 -10.82 -18.57 11.61
CA HIS A 335 -9.59 -19.37 11.65
C HIS A 335 -9.04 -19.68 10.25
N ALA A 336 -9.92 -19.92 9.28
CA ALA A 336 -9.53 -20.10 7.89
C ALA A 336 -8.80 -18.88 7.31
N GLY A 337 -9.26 -17.67 7.65
CA GLY A 337 -8.59 -16.42 7.30
C GLY A 337 -7.26 -16.23 8.03
N PHE A 338 -7.21 -16.58 9.30
CA PHE A 338 -5.98 -16.54 10.10
C PHE A 338 -4.87 -17.45 9.52
N LEU A 339 -5.22 -18.69 9.14
CA LEU A 339 -4.29 -19.61 8.45
C LEU A 339 -3.77 -19.04 7.12
N PHE A 340 -4.63 -18.38 6.34
CA PHE A 340 -4.21 -17.74 5.10
C PHE A 340 -3.19 -16.62 5.34
N ALA A 341 -3.40 -15.81 6.38
CA ALA A 341 -2.46 -14.77 6.78
C ALA A 341 -1.11 -15.33 7.25
N LEU A 342 -1.08 -16.42 8.01
CA LEU A 342 0.16 -17.13 8.35
C LEU A 342 0.88 -17.67 7.11
N GLY A 343 0.14 -17.98 6.04
CA GLY A 343 0.70 -18.31 4.73
C GLY A 343 1.33 -17.11 4.03
N LEU A 344 0.61 -15.99 3.97
CA LEU A 344 1.09 -14.72 3.39
C LEU A 344 2.32 -14.14 4.12
N THR A 345 2.47 -14.38 5.43
CA THR A 345 3.66 -13.99 6.21
C THR A 345 4.79 -15.03 6.18
N GLY A 346 4.57 -16.20 5.58
CA GLY A 346 5.56 -17.28 5.44
C GLY A 346 5.67 -18.26 6.62
N HIS A 347 4.93 -18.05 7.71
CA HIS A 347 4.95 -18.93 8.89
C HIS A 347 4.34 -20.30 8.61
N LEU A 348 3.37 -20.39 7.69
CA LEU A 348 2.73 -21.66 7.31
C LEU A 348 3.68 -22.67 6.63
N ARG A 349 4.94 -22.30 6.34
CA ARG A 349 5.99 -23.26 5.92
C ARG A 349 6.37 -24.25 7.00
N GLU A 350 6.16 -23.91 8.28
CA GLU A 350 6.46 -24.79 9.41
C GLU A 350 5.34 -25.80 9.69
N LEU A 351 4.15 -25.63 9.09
CA LEU A 351 3.00 -26.52 9.31
C LEU A 351 3.27 -27.93 8.76
N LEU A 352 3.30 -28.93 9.64
CA LEU A 352 3.49 -30.32 9.23
C LEU A 352 2.32 -30.84 8.39
N THR A 353 2.63 -31.62 7.35
CA THR A 353 1.67 -32.16 6.38
C THR A 353 0.47 -32.89 7.02
N TRP A 354 0.65 -33.51 8.19
CA TRP A 354 -0.43 -34.21 8.88
C TRP A 354 -1.48 -33.25 9.47
N HIS A 355 -1.07 -32.09 10.00
CA HIS A 355 -2.01 -31.04 10.42
C HIS A 355 -2.73 -30.44 9.21
N THR A 356 -2.04 -30.28 8.07
CA THR A 356 -2.65 -29.85 6.80
C THR A 356 -3.79 -30.78 6.38
N PHE A 357 -3.64 -32.10 6.48
CA PHE A 357 -4.74 -33.04 6.28
C PHE A 357 -5.85 -32.88 7.34
N GLY A 358 -5.52 -32.59 8.60
CA GLY A 358 -6.48 -32.30 9.68
C GLY A 358 -7.31 -31.01 9.50
N TYR A 359 -6.89 -30.13 8.59
CA TYR A 359 -7.65 -28.95 8.14
C TYR A 359 -8.48 -29.19 6.88
N LEU A 360 -8.01 -30.05 5.96
CA LEU A 360 -8.66 -30.29 4.66
C LEU A 360 -9.67 -31.46 4.68
N THR A 361 -9.49 -32.44 5.56
CA THR A 361 -10.39 -33.61 5.69
C THR A 361 -11.85 -33.22 5.95
N PRO A 362 -12.18 -32.21 6.79
CA PRO A 362 -13.57 -31.81 7.03
C PRO A 362 -14.25 -31.09 5.85
N LYS A 363 -13.54 -30.81 4.75
CA LYS A 363 -14.06 -30.13 3.54
C LYS A 363 -14.73 -28.76 3.76
N HIS A 364 -14.39 -28.04 4.84
CA HIS A 364 -14.84 -26.66 5.00
C HIS A 364 -14.20 -25.78 3.90
N ASP A 365 -15.02 -25.17 3.05
CA ASP A 365 -14.55 -24.47 1.85
C ASP A 365 -13.61 -23.31 2.17
N LEU A 366 -13.96 -22.44 3.14
CA LEU A 366 -13.12 -21.31 3.50
C LEU A 366 -11.76 -21.76 4.07
N THR A 367 -11.73 -22.81 4.91
CA THR A 367 -10.46 -23.41 5.38
C THR A 367 -9.65 -23.97 4.22
N SER A 368 -10.31 -24.61 3.25
CA SER A 368 -9.65 -25.13 2.05
C SER A 368 -9.03 -24.00 1.22
N ILE A 369 -9.79 -22.95 0.92
CA ILE A 369 -9.30 -21.74 0.23
C ILE A 369 -8.11 -21.13 0.98
N GLY A 370 -8.22 -20.94 2.30
CA GLY A 370 -7.20 -20.30 3.13
C GLY A 370 -5.91 -21.11 3.24
N VAL A 371 -6.00 -22.43 3.42
CA VAL A 371 -4.82 -23.33 3.49
C VAL A 371 -4.15 -23.48 2.13
N LEU A 372 -4.91 -23.64 1.03
CA LEU A 372 -4.35 -23.82 -0.31
C LEU A 372 -3.65 -22.55 -0.82
N LEU A 373 -4.29 -21.37 -0.68
CA LEU A 373 -3.64 -20.10 -1.00
C LEU A 373 -2.51 -19.76 -0.02
N GLY A 374 -2.65 -20.12 1.26
CA GLY A 374 -1.64 -19.88 2.29
C GLY A 374 -0.35 -20.66 2.04
N LEU A 375 -0.44 -21.96 1.76
CA LEU A 375 0.73 -22.81 1.49
C LEU A 375 1.41 -22.44 0.16
N ALA A 376 0.65 -21.98 -0.83
CA ALA A 376 1.19 -21.42 -2.07
C ALA A 376 1.92 -20.09 -1.84
N ALA A 377 1.31 -19.15 -1.10
CA ALA A 377 1.92 -17.85 -0.76
C ALA A 377 3.19 -18.02 0.09
N ALA A 378 3.19 -18.99 1.00
CA ALA A 378 4.35 -19.34 1.82
C ALA A 378 5.52 -19.91 0.99
N ASN A 379 5.27 -20.34 -0.26
CA ASN A 379 6.24 -20.98 -1.15
C ASN A 379 6.26 -20.33 -2.56
N VAL A 380 6.06 -19.01 -2.64
CA VAL A 380 6.05 -18.23 -3.90
C VAL A 380 7.25 -18.57 -4.80
N GLY A 381 6.95 -18.95 -6.04
CA GLY A 381 7.94 -19.24 -7.08
C GLY A 381 8.83 -20.47 -6.87
N THR A 382 8.71 -21.22 -5.77
CA THR A 382 9.62 -22.34 -5.47
C THR A 382 9.35 -23.60 -6.30
N SER A 383 8.18 -23.71 -6.94
CA SER A 383 7.74 -24.93 -7.65
C SER A 383 7.63 -26.18 -6.76
N ASP A 384 7.43 -26.03 -5.44
CA ASP A 384 7.49 -27.16 -4.49
C ASP A 384 6.55 -28.33 -4.85
N SER A 385 7.09 -29.55 -4.82
CA SER A 385 6.39 -30.76 -5.25
C SER A 385 5.32 -31.22 -4.26
N ALA A 386 5.48 -30.99 -2.96
CA ALA A 386 4.49 -31.38 -1.95
C ALA A 386 3.27 -30.46 -1.99
N VAL A 387 3.48 -29.14 -2.04
CA VAL A 387 2.40 -28.16 -2.21
C VAL A 387 1.71 -28.33 -3.57
N THR A 388 2.45 -28.63 -4.64
CA THR A 388 1.86 -28.93 -5.96
C THR A 388 0.96 -30.16 -5.93
N LYS A 389 1.38 -31.25 -5.28
CA LYS A 389 0.56 -32.47 -5.11
C LYS A 389 -0.72 -32.16 -4.34
N LEU A 390 -0.63 -31.35 -3.27
CA LEU A 390 -1.79 -30.93 -2.48
C LEU A 390 -2.77 -30.12 -3.34
N LEU A 391 -2.31 -29.06 -4.00
CA LEU A 391 -3.13 -28.22 -4.89
C LEU A 391 -3.79 -29.03 -6.02
N THR A 392 -3.10 -30.04 -6.55
CA THR A 392 -3.61 -30.95 -7.60
C THR A 392 -4.84 -31.75 -7.13
N VAL A 393 -4.87 -32.21 -5.87
CA VAL A 393 -6.02 -32.95 -5.30
C VAL A 393 -7.28 -32.07 -5.19
N HIS A 394 -7.12 -30.75 -5.08
CA HIS A 394 -8.25 -29.80 -5.03
C HIS A 394 -8.53 -29.11 -6.39
N THR A 395 -7.81 -29.50 -7.46
CA THR A 395 -7.88 -28.86 -8.78
C THR A 395 -8.02 -29.94 -9.87
N PRO A 396 -9.24 -30.35 -10.25
CA PRO A 396 -9.48 -31.46 -11.18
C PRO A 396 -8.71 -31.35 -12.51
N ALA A 397 -8.49 -30.12 -12.99
CA ALA A 397 -7.75 -29.80 -14.21
C ALA A 397 -6.27 -30.25 -14.21
N LEU A 398 -5.68 -30.55 -13.05
CA LEU A 398 -4.29 -31.00 -12.90
C LEU A 398 -4.15 -32.53 -12.77
N LEU A 399 -5.27 -33.26 -12.62
CA LEU A 399 -5.27 -34.72 -12.53
C LEU A 399 -4.87 -35.38 -13.86
N PRO A 400 -4.28 -36.60 -13.84
CA PRO A 400 -4.00 -37.36 -15.06
C PRO A 400 -5.26 -37.74 -15.86
N THR A 401 -6.40 -37.88 -15.17
CA THR A 401 -7.69 -38.25 -15.75
C THR A 401 -8.64 -37.06 -15.66
N PRO A 402 -8.78 -36.23 -16.72
CA PRO A 402 -9.81 -35.19 -16.75
C PRO A 402 -11.20 -35.85 -16.77
N GLY A 403 -12.11 -35.40 -15.92
CA GLY A 403 -13.45 -35.99 -15.74
C GLY A 403 -13.64 -36.89 -14.52
N VAL A 404 -12.72 -36.86 -13.53
CA VAL A 404 -13.01 -37.38 -12.19
C VAL A 404 -13.82 -36.34 -11.41
N ASP A 405 -15.07 -36.67 -11.09
CA ASP A 405 -15.96 -35.83 -10.28
C ASP A 405 -15.50 -35.77 -8.81
N LEU A 406 -14.59 -34.85 -8.54
CA LEU A 406 -14.23 -34.46 -7.19
C LEU A 406 -15.31 -33.53 -6.62
N ASN A 407 -15.96 -33.96 -5.54
CA ASN A 407 -16.86 -33.11 -4.74
C ASN A 407 -16.04 -32.03 -3.98
N VAL A 408 -15.72 -30.95 -4.70
CA VAL A 408 -14.94 -29.77 -4.32
C VAL A 408 -15.54 -28.54 -5.02
N SER A 409 -15.90 -27.50 -4.26
CA SER A 409 -16.57 -26.31 -4.81
C SER A 409 -15.75 -25.60 -5.90
N LEU A 410 -16.43 -24.92 -6.82
CA LEU A 410 -15.78 -24.15 -7.89
C LEU A 410 -14.90 -23.01 -7.34
N MET A 411 -15.23 -22.49 -6.15
CA MET A 411 -14.41 -21.51 -5.42
C MET A 411 -13.11 -22.12 -4.89
N THR A 412 -13.16 -23.31 -4.29
CA THR A 412 -11.96 -24.03 -3.85
C THR A 412 -11.10 -24.47 -5.04
N GLN A 413 -11.69 -24.85 -6.18
CA GLN A 413 -10.94 -25.09 -7.43
C GLN A 413 -10.28 -23.81 -7.98
N ALA A 414 -10.96 -22.65 -7.90
CA ALA A 414 -10.40 -21.35 -8.30
C ALA A 414 -9.23 -20.94 -7.40
N ALA A 415 -9.34 -21.15 -6.09
CA ALA A 415 -8.27 -20.96 -5.12
C ALA A 415 -7.07 -21.89 -5.39
N GLY A 416 -7.33 -23.16 -5.76
CA GLY A 416 -6.31 -24.11 -6.19
C GLY A 416 -5.53 -23.63 -7.43
N LEU A 417 -6.22 -23.18 -8.48
CA LEU A 417 -5.57 -22.60 -9.66
C LEU A 417 -4.76 -21.34 -9.35
N ALA A 418 -5.32 -20.40 -8.57
CA ALA A 418 -4.60 -19.20 -8.15
C ALA A 418 -3.36 -19.54 -7.31
N GLY A 419 -3.46 -20.54 -6.41
CA GLY A 419 -2.34 -21.07 -5.63
C GLY A 419 -1.24 -21.65 -6.51
N ILE A 420 -1.59 -22.42 -7.55
CA ILE A 420 -0.62 -22.90 -8.56
C ILE A 420 0.07 -21.73 -9.27
N GLY A 421 -0.68 -20.66 -9.61
CA GLY A 421 -0.13 -19.43 -10.17
C GLY A 421 0.90 -18.73 -9.28
N VAL A 422 0.66 -18.71 -7.96
CA VAL A 422 1.55 -18.12 -6.95
C VAL A 422 2.77 -19.01 -6.68
N LEU A 423 2.58 -20.33 -6.57
CA LEU A 423 3.64 -21.33 -6.35
C LEU A 423 4.63 -21.43 -7.53
N TYR A 424 4.13 -21.25 -8.76
CA TYR A 424 4.92 -21.28 -10.00
C TYR A 424 5.19 -19.88 -10.57
N MET A 425 5.06 -18.82 -9.78
CA MET A 425 5.25 -17.43 -10.20
C MET A 425 6.62 -17.19 -10.87
N ALA A 426 6.61 -16.60 -12.07
CA ALA A 426 7.76 -16.32 -12.95
C ALA A 426 8.63 -17.53 -13.36
N THR A 427 8.21 -18.78 -13.06
CA THR A 427 9.00 -20.00 -13.34
C THR A 427 8.98 -20.44 -14.80
N ARG A 428 8.05 -19.93 -15.62
CA ARG A 428 7.82 -20.36 -17.01
C ARG A 428 7.53 -21.87 -17.16
N ASN A 429 6.93 -22.51 -16.16
CA ASN A 429 6.55 -23.92 -16.23
C ASN A 429 5.47 -24.16 -17.30
N ARG A 430 5.89 -24.65 -18.48
CA ARG A 430 5.05 -24.86 -19.66
C ARG A 430 3.79 -25.68 -19.37
N ARG A 431 3.89 -26.81 -18.65
CA ARG A 431 2.76 -27.70 -18.36
C ARG A 431 1.71 -27.02 -17.48
N MET A 432 2.15 -26.28 -16.44
CA MET A 432 1.23 -25.57 -15.56
C MET A 432 0.55 -24.41 -16.30
N ALA A 433 1.30 -23.68 -17.14
CA ALA A 433 0.74 -22.66 -18.01
C ALA A 433 -0.31 -23.22 -19.00
N GLU A 434 -0.08 -24.39 -19.60
CA GLU A 434 -1.06 -25.01 -20.51
C GLU A 434 -2.36 -25.38 -19.82
N VAL A 435 -2.29 -25.94 -18.60
CA VAL A 435 -3.48 -26.24 -17.81
C VAL A 435 -4.22 -24.95 -17.43
N CYS A 436 -3.52 -23.93 -16.93
CA CYS A 436 -4.15 -22.65 -16.60
C CYS A 436 -4.80 -21.97 -17.83
N LEU A 437 -4.15 -22.02 -19.00
CA LEU A 437 -4.70 -21.47 -20.25
C LEU A 437 -5.89 -22.28 -20.78
N SER A 438 -5.91 -23.61 -20.62
CA SER A 438 -7.06 -24.43 -21.03
C SER A 438 -8.28 -24.19 -20.13
N GLN A 439 -8.08 -23.88 -18.84
CA GLN A 439 -9.16 -23.56 -17.90
C GLN A 439 -9.79 -22.16 -18.14
N ILE A 440 -9.19 -21.29 -18.97
CA ILE A 440 -9.86 -20.05 -19.40
C ILE A 440 -11.07 -20.37 -20.31
N SER A 441 -10.98 -21.42 -21.12
CA SER A 441 -11.99 -21.82 -22.11
C SER A 441 -12.65 -23.17 -21.74
N ARG A 442 -13.08 -23.32 -20.49
CA ARG A 442 -13.67 -24.55 -19.93
C ARG A 442 -15.13 -24.68 -20.39
N HIS A 443 -15.45 -25.71 -21.20
CA HIS A 443 -16.75 -25.79 -21.91
C HIS A 443 -17.97 -26.03 -21.01
N ASP A 444 -17.77 -26.72 -19.88
CA ASP A 444 -18.78 -27.10 -18.89
C ASP A 444 -19.22 -25.92 -18.02
N LEU A 445 -18.43 -24.85 -17.99
CA LEU A 445 -18.76 -23.59 -17.32
C LEU A 445 -19.50 -22.59 -18.24
N VAL A 446 -19.71 -22.91 -19.52
CA VAL A 446 -20.43 -22.03 -20.46
C VAL A 446 -21.93 -21.89 -20.14
N PRO A 447 -22.70 -22.96 -19.85
CA PRO A 447 -24.10 -22.79 -19.46
C PRO A 447 -24.21 -22.08 -18.10
N PRO A 448 -25.07 -21.06 -17.96
CA PRO A 448 -25.24 -20.27 -16.74
C PRO A 448 -26.12 -21.00 -15.70
N ASP A 449 -25.76 -22.24 -15.37
CA ASP A 449 -26.46 -23.07 -14.40
C ASP A 449 -26.19 -22.65 -12.94
N ILE A 450 -27.05 -23.09 -12.02
CA ILE A 450 -26.94 -22.82 -10.57
C ILE A 450 -25.63 -23.41 -10.00
N HIS A 451 -25.10 -24.49 -10.58
CA HIS A 451 -23.80 -25.06 -10.20
C HIS A 451 -22.59 -24.24 -10.71
N ASN A 452 -22.80 -23.31 -11.65
CA ASN A 452 -21.78 -22.54 -12.36
C ASN A 452 -21.72 -21.05 -11.96
N GLU A 453 -22.32 -20.65 -10.83
CA GLU A 453 -22.38 -19.24 -10.41
C GLU A 453 -21.01 -18.55 -10.27
N HIS A 454 -19.96 -19.31 -9.90
CA HIS A 454 -18.60 -18.79 -9.71
C HIS A 454 -17.71 -18.89 -10.94
N ARG A 455 -18.27 -19.15 -12.13
CA ARG A 455 -17.50 -19.32 -13.38
C ARG A 455 -16.58 -18.14 -13.70
N GLU A 456 -17.02 -16.90 -13.42
CA GLU A 456 -16.21 -15.71 -13.71
C GLU A 456 -15.02 -15.58 -12.74
N ALA A 457 -15.23 -15.80 -11.44
CA ALA A 457 -14.15 -15.89 -10.47
C ALA A 457 -13.14 -17.01 -10.80
N TYR A 458 -13.62 -18.15 -11.32
CA TYR A 458 -12.77 -19.25 -11.79
C TYR A 458 -11.95 -18.87 -13.03
N THR A 459 -12.57 -18.31 -14.06
CA THR A 459 -11.89 -17.91 -15.31
C THR A 459 -10.83 -16.82 -15.06
N TYR A 460 -11.12 -15.81 -14.22
CA TYR A 460 -10.08 -14.86 -13.82
C TYR A 460 -8.95 -15.52 -13.01
N SER A 461 -9.26 -16.46 -12.12
CA SER A 461 -8.23 -17.17 -11.34
C SER A 461 -7.32 -18.01 -12.25
N ALA A 462 -7.87 -18.68 -13.26
CA ALA A 462 -7.12 -19.40 -14.29
C ALA A 462 -6.20 -18.47 -15.11
N ALA A 463 -6.73 -17.34 -15.56
CA ALA A 463 -6.01 -16.36 -16.38
C ALA A 463 -4.90 -15.62 -15.61
N LEU A 464 -5.18 -15.21 -14.37
CA LEU A 464 -4.20 -14.61 -13.48
C LEU A 464 -3.13 -15.63 -13.08
N ALA A 465 -3.48 -16.91 -12.88
CA ALA A 465 -2.51 -17.96 -12.64
C ALA A 465 -1.57 -18.18 -13.83
N PHE A 466 -2.10 -18.28 -15.06
CA PHE A 466 -1.28 -18.30 -16.28
C PHE A 466 -0.33 -17.09 -16.35
N GLY A 467 -0.87 -15.89 -16.12
CA GLY A 467 -0.12 -14.64 -16.16
C GLY A 467 1.01 -14.59 -15.12
N MET A 468 0.78 -15.11 -13.91
CA MET A 468 1.80 -15.23 -12.88
C MET A 468 2.88 -16.27 -13.23
N ILE A 469 2.52 -17.42 -13.83
CA ILE A 469 3.50 -18.44 -14.25
C ILE A 469 4.43 -17.93 -15.35
N MET A 470 3.87 -17.22 -16.33
CA MET A 470 4.57 -16.69 -17.50
C MET A 470 5.06 -15.24 -17.32
N LEU A 471 5.07 -14.73 -16.09
CA LEU A 471 5.27 -13.32 -15.74
C LEU A 471 6.53 -12.69 -16.35
N GLY A 472 6.34 -11.80 -17.34
CA GLY A 472 7.41 -11.16 -18.09
C GLY A 472 8.32 -12.12 -18.86
N LYS A 473 7.85 -13.35 -19.18
CA LYS A 473 8.63 -14.41 -19.86
C LYS A 473 8.18 -14.68 -21.30
N GLY A 474 7.19 -13.96 -21.81
CA GLY A 474 6.74 -14.10 -23.20
C GLY A 474 7.84 -13.72 -24.20
N SER A 475 8.17 -14.64 -25.12
CA SER A 475 9.24 -14.47 -26.11
C SER A 475 8.71 -14.42 -27.56
N ASN A 476 9.56 -14.77 -28.54
CA ASN A 476 9.22 -14.98 -29.95
C ASN A 476 9.34 -16.47 -30.36
N VAL A 477 9.60 -17.37 -29.42
CA VAL A 477 9.66 -18.82 -29.70
C VAL A 477 8.28 -19.28 -30.20
N PRO A 478 8.17 -20.12 -31.25
CA PRO A 478 6.87 -20.55 -31.80
C PRO A 478 5.88 -21.10 -30.77
N ALA A 479 6.38 -21.80 -29.75
CA ALA A 479 5.56 -22.29 -28.64
C ALA A 479 4.91 -21.17 -27.79
N ASP A 480 5.60 -20.04 -27.58
CA ASP A 480 5.00 -18.87 -26.91
C ASP A 480 4.04 -18.13 -27.86
N MET A 481 4.36 -18.09 -29.16
CA MET A 481 3.49 -17.48 -30.17
C MET A 481 2.16 -18.24 -30.34
N ALA A 482 2.15 -19.57 -30.18
CA ALA A 482 0.93 -20.35 -30.12
C ALA A 482 0.04 -19.97 -28.90
N LEU A 483 0.65 -19.66 -27.75
CA LEU A 483 -0.07 -19.13 -26.59
C LEU A 483 -0.65 -17.73 -26.89
N VAL A 484 0.09 -16.87 -27.59
CA VAL A 484 -0.41 -15.56 -28.06
C VAL A 484 -1.57 -15.72 -29.03
N GLN A 485 -1.50 -16.64 -30.00
CA GLN A 485 -2.59 -16.91 -30.95
C GLN A 485 -3.86 -17.40 -30.23
N ARG A 486 -3.72 -18.30 -29.26
CA ARG A 486 -4.83 -18.77 -28.42
C ARG A 486 -5.42 -17.63 -27.56
N LEU A 487 -4.58 -16.79 -26.97
CA LEU A 487 -5.05 -15.62 -26.21
C LEU A 487 -5.74 -14.59 -27.11
N ASN A 488 -5.23 -14.35 -28.32
CA ASN A 488 -5.84 -13.45 -29.29
C ASN A 488 -7.28 -13.88 -29.65
N ALA A 489 -7.47 -15.18 -29.96
CA ALA A 489 -8.80 -15.75 -30.23
C ALA A 489 -9.75 -15.66 -29.01
N LEU A 490 -9.22 -15.77 -27.79
CA LEU A 490 -10.00 -15.57 -26.55
C LEU A 490 -10.35 -14.11 -26.28
N ILE A 491 -9.62 -13.14 -26.85
CA ILE A 491 -9.82 -11.69 -26.68
C ILE A 491 -10.81 -11.10 -27.68
N HIS A 492 -10.72 -11.49 -28.97
CA HIS A 492 -11.54 -10.91 -30.05
C HIS A 492 -12.54 -11.89 -30.69
N GLY A 493 -12.43 -13.18 -30.40
CA GLY A 493 -13.12 -14.24 -31.14
C GLY A 493 -12.19 -14.97 -32.13
N PRO A 494 -12.59 -16.15 -32.61
CA PRO A 494 -11.81 -16.90 -33.60
C PRO A 494 -12.05 -16.33 -35.01
N ASP A 495 -10.98 -16.19 -35.80
CA ASP A 495 -11.08 -15.74 -37.19
C ASP A 495 -11.97 -16.70 -38.01
N PRO A 496 -12.90 -16.20 -38.85
CA PRO A 496 -13.80 -17.05 -39.64
C PRO A 496 -13.07 -18.07 -40.51
N GLY A 497 -13.19 -19.35 -40.15
CA GLY A 497 -12.56 -20.47 -40.84
C GLY A 497 -11.24 -20.97 -40.27
N ILE A 498 -10.70 -20.36 -39.20
CA ILE A 498 -9.45 -20.80 -38.55
C ILE A 498 -9.74 -21.56 -37.25
N THR A 499 -9.46 -22.87 -37.26
CA THR A 499 -9.46 -23.70 -36.04
C THR A 499 -8.12 -23.58 -35.31
N VAL A 500 -8.09 -22.87 -34.18
CA VAL A 500 -6.89 -22.74 -33.33
C VAL A 500 -6.76 -23.94 -32.39
N GLU A 501 -5.56 -24.52 -32.30
CA GLU A 501 -5.33 -25.76 -31.55
C GLU A 501 -5.62 -25.62 -30.05
N GLY A 502 -6.34 -26.59 -29.50
CA GLY A 502 -6.72 -26.67 -28.08
C GLY A 502 -7.84 -25.74 -27.63
N LEU A 503 -8.37 -24.87 -28.51
CA LEU A 503 -9.63 -24.14 -28.27
C LEU A 503 -10.84 -25.02 -28.68
N PRO A 504 -11.96 -24.99 -27.92
CA PRO A 504 -13.22 -25.53 -28.42
C PRO A 504 -13.72 -24.73 -29.63
N PRO A 505 -14.63 -25.30 -30.46
CA PRO A 505 -15.20 -24.61 -31.62
C PRO A 505 -15.94 -23.31 -31.20
N PRO A 506 -16.24 -22.38 -32.13
CA PRO A 506 -16.73 -21.04 -31.80
C PRO A 506 -18.02 -20.96 -30.96
N ALA A 507 -18.83 -22.01 -30.95
CA ALA A 507 -20.04 -22.12 -30.11
C ALA A 507 -19.78 -22.67 -28.68
N GLY A 508 -18.53 -22.94 -28.32
CA GLY A 508 -18.13 -23.63 -27.09
C GLY A 508 -17.41 -22.76 -26.04
N TYR A 509 -17.43 -21.44 -26.17
CA TYR A 509 -16.93 -20.50 -25.15
C TYR A 509 -17.61 -19.12 -25.24
N ASP A 510 -17.68 -18.42 -24.10
CA ASP A 510 -18.32 -17.11 -23.95
C ASP A 510 -17.27 -15.99 -23.98
N LEU A 511 -17.33 -15.11 -24.98
CA LEU A 511 -16.40 -13.99 -25.13
C LEU A 511 -16.51 -12.93 -24.02
N THR A 512 -17.67 -12.79 -23.37
CA THR A 512 -17.82 -11.88 -22.22
C THR A 512 -17.06 -12.40 -21.00
N LEU A 513 -16.88 -13.71 -20.91
CA LEU A 513 -16.12 -14.41 -19.87
C LEU A 513 -14.62 -14.48 -20.23
N THR A 514 -14.27 -14.83 -21.48
CA THR A 514 -12.86 -15.07 -21.86
C THR A 514 -12.07 -13.81 -22.18
N SER A 515 -12.67 -12.82 -22.84
CA SER A 515 -11.98 -11.62 -23.31
C SER A 515 -11.30 -10.79 -22.20
N PRO A 516 -11.98 -10.41 -21.09
CA PRO A 516 -11.36 -9.66 -20.00
C PRO A 516 -10.28 -10.47 -19.26
N ALA A 517 -10.44 -11.81 -19.19
CA ALA A 517 -9.48 -12.69 -18.54
C ALA A 517 -8.21 -12.88 -19.40
N ALA A 518 -8.36 -13.25 -20.67
CA ALA A 518 -7.26 -13.43 -21.62
C ALA A 518 -6.46 -12.13 -21.86
N THR A 519 -7.13 -10.96 -21.85
CA THR A 519 -6.49 -9.64 -21.86
C THR A 519 -5.45 -9.50 -20.75
N MET A 520 -5.79 -9.90 -19.53
CA MET A 520 -4.92 -9.77 -18.35
C MET A 520 -3.84 -10.86 -18.30
N ALA A 521 -4.14 -12.07 -18.76
CA ALA A 521 -3.16 -13.12 -18.98
C ALA A 521 -2.04 -12.67 -19.94
N LEU A 522 -2.41 -12.05 -21.08
CA LEU A 522 -1.46 -11.52 -22.06
C LEU A 522 -0.64 -10.35 -21.49
N GLY A 523 -1.29 -9.42 -20.77
CA GLY A 523 -0.62 -8.28 -20.12
C GLY A 523 0.42 -8.67 -19.07
N LEU A 524 0.20 -9.75 -18.31
CA LEU A 524 1.17 -10.29 -17.34
C LEU A 524 2.28 -11.10 -18.02
N MET A 525 1.96 -11.91 -19.03
CA MET A 525 2.94 -12.67 -19.82
C MET A 525 3.99 -11.76 -20.49
N TYR A 526 3.57 -10.57 -20.92
CA TYR A 526 4.40 -9.59 -21.61
C TYR A 526 4.72 -8.33 -20.78
N LEU A 527 4.56 -8.39 -19.45
CA LEU A 527 4.94 -7.34 -18.51
C LEU A 527 6.36 -6.81 -18.80
N ARG A 528 6.50 -5.48 -18.93
CA ARG A 528 7.79 -4.76 -19.14
C ARG A 528 8.58 -5.16 -20.39
N THR A 529 7.97 -5.84 -21.36
CA THR A 529 8.67 -6.27 -22.58
C THR A 529 8.76 -5.17 -23.66
N GLY A 530 8.00 -4.08 -23.55
CA GLY A 530 7.99 -3.00 -24.57
C GLY A 530 7.41 -3.42 -25.93
N ARG A 531 6.81 -4.61 -26.01
CA ARG A 531 6.32 -5.27 -27.23
C ARG A 531 5.11 -4.55 -27.83
N ARG A 532 5.35 -3.62 -28.77
CA ARG A 532 4.31 -2.85 -29.46
C ARG A 532 3.43 -3.71 -30.37
N ASP A 533 3.95 -4.83 -30.87
CA ASP A 533 3.20 -5.87 -31.58
C ASP A 533 2.12 -6.50 -30.69
N ILE A 534 2.47 -6.94 -29.48
CA ILE A 534 1.52 -7.55 -28.54
C ILE A 534 0.59 -6.47 -27.94
N ALA A 535 1.11 -5.26 -27.69
CA ALA A 535 0.30 -4.15 -27.19
C ALA A 535 -0.75 -3.65 -28.21
N ALA A 536 -0.59 -3.93 -29.51
CA ALA A 536 -1.58 -3.63 -30.55
C ALA A 536 -2.78 -4.58 -30.50
N ILE A 537 -2.60 -5.84 -30.10
CA ILE A 537 -3.70 -6.80 -29.85
C ILE A 537 -4.68 -6.23 -28.81
N LEU A 538 -4.18 -5.46 -27.85
CA LEU A 538 -4.94 -4.85 -26.76
C LEU A 538 -5.43 -3.42 -27.08
N ALA A 539 -5.66 -3.11 -28.36
CA ALA A 539 -6.24 -1.85 -28.77
C ALA A 539 -7.65 -1.63 -28.16
N VAL A 540 -7.92 -0.36 -27.86
CA VAL A 540 -9.28 0.14 -27.63
C VAL A 540 -9.92 0.32 -29.01
N PRO A 541 -11.18 -0.09 -29.24
CA PRO A 541 -11.82 0.10 -30.53
C PRO A 541 -11.91 1.57 -30.95
N GLU A 542 -11.75 1.83 -32.25
CA GLU A 542 -11.74 3.18 -32.79
C GLU A 542 -13.11 3.64 -33.29
N THR A 543 -14.02 2.72 -33.62
CA THR A 543 -15.39 3.08 -34.04
C THR A 543 -16.38 3.04 -32.88
N VAL A 544 -17.39 3.93 -32.92
CA VAL A 544 -18.48 3.94 -31.93
C VAL A 544 -19.23 2.61 -31.90
N ARG A 545 -19.43 1.99 -33.07
CA ARG A 545 -20.16 0.71 -33.17
C ARG A 545 -19.46 -0.43 -32.45
N GLU A 546 -18.14 -0.51 -32.50
CA GLU A 546 -17.39 -1.51 -31.72
C GLU A 546 -17.40 -1.21 -30.21
N LEU A 547 -17.47 0.07 -29.82
CA LEU A 547 -17.64 0.48 -28.42
C LEU A 547 -19.04 0.14 -27.89
N GLU A 548 -20.09 0.18 -28.71
CA GLU A 548 -21.44 -0.29 -28.35
C GLU A 548 -21.48 -1.81 -28.09
N HIS A 549 -20.69 -2.60 -28.83
CA HIS A 549 -20.67 -4.07 -28.73
C HIS A 549 -19.77 -4.61 -27.60
N LEU A 550 -18.94 -3.75 -26.99
CA LEU A 550 -17.98 -4.14 -25.95
C LEU A 550 -18.45 -3.65 -24.57
N GLN A 551 -18.43 -4.51 -23.54
CA GLN A 551 -18.75 -4.07 -22.18
C GLN A 551 -17.74 -2.99 -21.72
N PRO A 552 -18.16 -1.77 -21.33
CA PRO A 552 -17.23 -0.66 -21.07
C PRO A 552 -16.19 -0.93 -19.96
N SER A 553 -16.50 -1.79 -19.00
CA SER A 553 -15.57 -2.24 -17.95
C SER A 553 -14.36 -3.00 -18.49
N PHE A 554 -14.47 -3.67 -19.64
CA PHE A 554 -13.34 -4.37 -20.28
C PHE A 554 -12.27 -3.38 -20.78
N LEU A 555 -12.65 -2.13 -21.06
CA LEU A 555 -11.71 -1.07 -21.44
C LEU A 555 -10.74 -0.72 -20.30
N ILE A 556 -11.17 -0.87 -19.03
CA ILE A 556 -10.25 -0.75 -17.88
C ILE A 556 -9.14 -1.80 -18.01
N LEU A 557 -9.51 -3.06 -18.22
CA LEU A 557 -8.58 -4.19 -18.29
C LEU A 557 -7.67 -4.13 -19.52
N ARG A 558 -8.19 -3.77 -20.70
CA ARG A 558 -7.38 -3.53 -21.91
C ARG A 558 -6.36 -2.41 -21.69
N THR A 559 -6.78 -1.30 -21.07
CA THR A 559 -5.90 -0.17 -20.75
C THR A 559 -4.80 -0.55 -19.75
N ILE A 560 -5.16 -1.28 -18.67
CA ILE A 560 -4.18 -1.76 -17.68
C ILE A 560 -3.19 -2.72 -18.34
N ALA A 561 -3.67 -3.74 -19.05
CA ALA A 561 -2.81 -4.75 -19.68
C ALA A 561 -1.88 -4.15 -20.75
N LYS A 562 -2.34 -3.18 -21.55
CA LYS A 562 -1.49 -2.40 -22.45
C LYS A 562 -0.41 -1.62 -21.70
N GLY A 563 -0.76 -1.03 -20.55
CA GLY A 563 0.18 -0.38 -19.64
C GLY A 563 1.19 -1.33 -18.99
N LEU A 564 0.82 -2.58 -18.69
CA LEU A 564 1.76 -3.60 -18.20
C LEU A 564 2.82 -3.94 -19.26
N ILE A 565 2.43 -4.05 -20.53
CA ILE A 565 3.37 -4.35 -21.63
C ILE A 565 4.29 -3.16 -21.91
N LEU A 566 3.72 -1.95 -22.01
CA LEU A 566 4.43 -0.70 -22.31
C LEU A 566 4.81 0.07 -21.03
N PHE A 567 5.23 -0.64 -19.98
CA PHE A 567 5.44 -0.11 -18.64
C PHE A 567 6.42 1.08 -18.59
N ASP A 568 7.48 1.04 -19.40
CA ASP A 568 8.49 2.10 -19.44
C ASP A 568 8.00 3.37 -20.17
N ASP A 569 7.09 3.23 -21.13
CA ASP A 569 6.45 4.34 -21.85
C ASP A 569 5.42 5.11 -20.97
N ILE A 570 5.01 4.57 -19.80
CA ILE A 570 4.10 5.25 -18.86
C ILE A 570 4.71 6.54 -18.31
N GLN A 571 4.05 7.68 -18.50
CA GLN A 571 4.49 8.99 -18.00
C GLN A 571 3.40 9.75 -17.24
N PRO A 572 3.73 10.53 -16.19
CA PRO A 572 2.81 11.44 -15.54
C PRO A 572 2.66 12.73 -16.36
N SER A 573 2.07 12.63 -17.55
CA SER A 573 1.71 13.78 -18.40
C SER A 573 0.28 13.67 -18.93
N ALA A 574 -0.35 14.81 -19.26
CA ALA A 574 -1.67 14.81 -19.90
C ALA A 574 -1.64 14.20 -21.32
N GLU A 575 -0.50 14.32 -21.99
CA GLU A 575 -0.27 13.75 -23.33
C GLU A 575 -0.36 12.22 -23.30
N TRP A 576 0.21 11.57 -22.27
CA TRP A 576 0.16 10.12 -22.11
C TRP A 576 -1.28 9.61 -21.82
N PHE A 577 -2.10 10.38 -21.09
CA PHE A 577 -3.52 10.06 -20.96
C PHE A 577 -4.26 10.23 -22.29
N ASN A 578 -3.98 11.31 -23.03
CA ASN A 578 -4.62 11.59 -24.31
C ASN A 578 -4.25 10.55 -25.39
N SER A 579 -3.04 9.96 -25.36
CA SER A 579 -2.61 8.91 -26.30
C SER A 579 -3.28 7.56 -26.07
N HIS A 580 -4.02 7.38 -24.97
CA HIS A 580 -4.84 6.19 -24.71
C HIS A 580 -6.31 6.36 -25.11
N LEU A 581 -6.74 7.58 -25.44
CA LEU A 581 -8.10 7.87 -25.92
C LEU A 581 -8.17 7.78 -27.45
N PRO A 582 -9.07 6.96 -28.04
CA PRO A 582 -9.37 6.97 -29.46
C PRO A 582 -9.83 8.35 -29.95
N GLN A 583 -9.70 8.60 -31.25
CA GLN A 583 -10.02 9.91 -31.83
C GLN A 583 -11.48 10.35 -31.57
N PRO A 584 -12.54 9.54 -31.80
CA PRO A 584 -13.91 9.98 -31.51
C PRO A 584 -14.17 10.27 -30.03
N VAL A 585 -13.49 9.54 -29.13
CA VAL A 585 -13.60 9.77 -27.67
C VAL A 585 -12.96 11.10 -27.28
N ARG A 586 -11.82 11.45 -27.89
CA ARG A 586 -11.15 12.73 -27.68
C ARG A 586 -12.00 13.89 -28.22
N GLU A 587 -12.49 13.76 -29.45
CA GLU A 587 -13.29 14.79 -30.12
C GLU A 587 -14.63 15.05 -29.42
N GLY A 588 -15.36 14.00 -29.03
CA GLY A 588 -16.62 14.13 -28.27
C GLY A 588 -16.43 14.82 -26.91
N ILE A 589 -15.40 14.44 -26.16
CA ILE A 589 -15.10 15.05 -24.85
C ILE A 589 -14.66 16.51 -25.01
N GLU A 590 -13.91 16.86 -26.06
CA GLU A 590 -13.59 18.26 -26.37
C GLU A 590 -14.82 19.06 -26.84
N ALA A 591 -15.72 18.47 -27.61
CA ALA A 591 -16.97 19.09 -28.04
C ALA A 591 -17.86 19.45 -26.84
N ARG A 592 -18.08 18.51 -25.90
CA ARG A 592 -18.78 18.80 -24.65
C ARG A 592 -18.07 19.86 -23.80
N ALA A 593 -16.75 19.79 -23.67
CA ALA A 593 -15.99 20.72 -22.82
C ALA A 593 -15.92 22.16 -23.37
N LYS A 594 -15.97 22.34 -24.70
CA LYS A 594 -15.85 23.66 -25.36
C LYS A 594 -17.20 24.22 -25.81
N ARG A 595 -18.11 23.38 -26.28
CA ARG A 595 -19.37 23.78 -26.94
C ARG A 595 -20.63 23.36 -26.19
N HIS A 596 -20.50 22.54 -25.14
CA HIS A 596 -21.63 21.98 -24.37
C HIS A 596 -22.60 21.12 -25.22
N GLU A 597 -22.11 20.59 -26.34
CA GLU A 597 -22.84 19.63 -27.19
C GLU A 597 -23.05 18.30 -26.41
N PRO A 598 -24.21 17.63 -26.56
CA PRO A 598 -24.45 16.31 -25.98
C PRO A 598 -23.61 15.25 -26.71
N ILE A 599 -22.93 14.38 -25.95
CA ILE A 599 -22.20 13.23 -26.49
C ILE A 599 -23.02 11.95 -26.29
N ASP A 600 -22.84 11.01 -27.21
CA ASP A 600 -23.16 9.59 -27.06
C ASP A 600 -22.68 9.00 -25.71
N ASP A 601 -23.57 8.22 -25.09
CA ASP A 601 -23.35 7.49 -23.84
C ASP A 601 -22.17 6.50 -23.93
N ALA A 602 -21.99 5.82 -25.06
CA ALA A 602 -20.90 4.88 -25.28
C ALA A 602 -19.53 5.59 -25.22
N ILE A 603 -19.44 6.80 -25.76
CA ILE A 603 -18.22 7.63 -25.73
C ILE A 603 -17.91 8.10 -24.30
N GLU A 604 -18.91 8.55 -23.54
CA GLU A 604 -18.70 8.96 -22.15
C GLU A 604 -18.29 7.79 -21.26
N LEU A 605 -18.96 6.64 -21.40
CA LEU A 605 -18.63 5.43 -20.66
C LEU A 605 -17.23 4.91 -21.01
N ALA A 606 -16.83 4.95 -22.29
CA ALA A 606 -15.47 4.62 -22.71
C ALA A 606 -14.44 5.54 -22.04
N TYR A 607 -14.66 6.87 -22.04
CA TYR A 607 -13.77 7.83 -21.40
C TYR A 607 -13.58 7.56 -19.89
N TYR A 608 -14.66 7.34 -19.12
CA TYR A 608 -14.54 7.10 -17.68
C TYR A 608 -13.77 5.79 -17.35
N ASN A 609 -13.94 4.75 -18.16
CA ASN A 609 -13.25 3.46 -17.98
C ASN A 609 -11.77 3.53 -18.41
N ILE A 610 -11.45 4.15 -19.54
CA ILE A 610 -10.05 4.30 -20.01
C ILE A 610 -9.25 5.19 -19.04
N ILE A 611 -9.80 6.31 -18.57
CA ILE A 611 -9.11 7.23 -17.66
C ILE A 611 -8.83 6.58 -16.28
N SER A 612 -9.76 5.78 -15.75
CA SER A 612 -9.54 5.06 -14.49
C SER A 612 -8.50 3.93 -14.64
N GLY A 613 -8.50 3.22 -15.77
CA GLY A 613 -7.43 2.27 -16.14
C GLY A 613 -6.06 2.94 -16.29
N CYS A 614 -5.99 4.13 -16.90
CA CYS A 614 -4.76 4.93 -17.01
C CYS A 614 -4.24 5.35 -15.63
N CYS A 615 -5.12 5.80 -14.72
CA CYS A 615 -4.73 6.14 -13.35
C CYS A 615 -4.16 4.93 -12.59
N PHE A 616 -4.76 3.75 -12.76
CA PHE A 616 -4.27 2.51 -12.15
C PHE A 616 -2.91 2.08 -12.69
N ALA A 617 -2.72 2.07 -14.02
CA ALA A 617 -1.44 1.74 -14.64
C ALA A 617 -0.32 2.73 -14.23
N LEU A 618 -0.63 4.02 -14.16
CA LEU A 618 0.29 5.04 -13.64
C LEU A 618 0.68 4.74 -12.18
N ALA A 619 -0.28 4.38 -11.35
CA ALA A 619 -0.04 4.07 -9.94
C ALA A 619 0.77 2.79 -9.72
N LEU A 620 0.65 1.77 -10.57
CA LEU A 620 1.52 0.57 -10.51
C LEU A 620 3.00 0.90 -10.78
N LYS A 621 3.29 1.91 -11.62
CA LYS A 621 4.66 2.38 -11.87
C LYS A 621 5.23 3.25 -10.76
N TYR A 622 4.38 4.08 -10.15
CA TYR A 622 4.78 5.03 -9.10
C TYR A 622 4.41 4.57 -7.68
N ALA A 623 4.10 3.28 -7.50
CA ALA A 623 3.73 2.67 -6.23
C ALA A 623 4.78 2.91 -5.13
N GLY A 624 4.35 3.48 -4.01
CA GLY A 624 5.22 3.82 -2.88
C GLY A 624 6.34 4.82 -3.18
N THR A 625 6.28 5.57 -4.30
CA THR A 625 7.33 6.52 -4.69
C THR A 625 7.08 7.95 -4.26
N ALA A 626 5.83 8.29 -3.87
CA ALA A 626 5.39 9.64 -3.47
C ALA A 626 5.74 10.77 -4.48
N ARG A 627 5.93 10.46 -5.77
CA ARG A 627 6.33 11.46 -6.78
C ARG A 627 5.22 12.47 -7.07
N GLU A 628 5.50 13.74 -6.79
CA GLU A 628 4.58 14.87 -6.94
C GLU A 628 3.89 14.98 -8.33
N PRO A 629 4.54 14.73 -9.49
CA PRO A 629 3.86 14.81 -10.79
C PRO A 629 2.78 13.75 -10.97
N ALA A 630 3.03 12.52 -10.53
CA ALA A 630 2.06 11.43 -10.60
C ALA A 630 0.88 11.69 -9.66
N TYR A 631 1.17 12.13 -8.43
CA TYR A 631 0.18 12.57 -7.45
C TYR A 631 -0.75 13.67 -8.02
N LYS A 632 -0.18 14.77 -8.57
CA LYS A 632 -0.95 15.91 -9.11
C LYS A 632 -1.95 15.49 -10.19
N ILE A 633 -1.60 14.55 -11.07
CA ILE A 633 -2.49 14.07 -12.13
C ILE A 633 -3.60 13.19 -11.59
N VAL A 634 -3.29 12.21 -10.72
CA VAL A 634 -4.33 11.34 -10.14
C VAL A 634 -5.31 12.16 -9.28
N VAL A 635 -4.82 13.15 -8.53
CA VAL A 635 -5.67 14.08 -7.77
C VAL A 635 -6.57 14.91 -8.68
N LYS A 636 -6.07 15.43 -9.81
CA LYS A 636 -6.90 16.16 -10.79
C LYS A 636 -8.10 15.32 -11.27
N TYR A 637 -7.88 14.03 -11.54
CA TYR A 637 -8.96 13.12 -11.93
C TYR A 637 -9.85 12.71 -10.75
N PHE A 638 -9.31 12.48 -9.55
CA PHE A 638 -10.09 12.25 -8.32
C PHE A 638 -11.07 13.39 -8.05
N ASP A 639 -10.60 14.63 -8.05
CA ASP A 639 -11.40 15.83 -7.78
C ASP A 639 -12.40 16.13 -8.93
N ALA A 640 -12.18 15.59 -10.13
CA ALA A 640 -13.14 15.64 -11.23
C ALA A 640 -14.23 14.56 -11.10
N PHE A 641 -13.84 13.29 -10.89
CA PHE A 641 -14.78 12.17 -10.73
C PHE A 641 -15.66 12.35 -9.49
N THR A 642 -15.10 12.85 -8.38
CA THR A 642 -15.86 13.20 -7.16
C THR A 642 -17.01 14.16 -7.46
N ARG A 643 -16.76 15.23 -8.23
CA ARG A 643 -17.81 16.20 -8.63
C ARG A 643 -18.87 15.55 -9.53
N LEU A 644 -18.48 14.65 -10.42
CA LEU A 644 -19.41 13.92 -11.29
C LEU A 644 -20.30 12.93 -10.53
N VAL A 645 -19.79 12.23 -9.51
CA VAL A 645 -20.59 11.29 -8.68
C VAL A 645 -21.72 12.00 -7.92
N TYR A 646 -21.45 13.21 -7.41
CA TYR A 646 -22.44 14.00 -6.66
C TYR A 646 -23.34 14.90 -7.52
N SER A 647 -23.08 15.00 -8.83
CA SER A 647 -23.94 15.75 -9.76
C SER A 647 -25.33 15.10 -9.85
N GLN A 648 -26.39 15.88 -9.61
CA GLN A 648 -27.76 15.38 -9.64
C GLN A 648 -28.37 15.43 -11.05
N GLY A 649 -29.10 14.37 -11.42
CA GLY A 649 -29.81 14.22 -12.68
C GLY A 649 -30.80 13.06 -12.58
N GLY A 650 -32.03 13.25 -13.07
CA GLY A 650 -33.15 12.32 -12.83
C GLY A 650 -33.26 11.14 -13.79
N ALA A 651 -32.64 11.22 -14.97
CA ALA A 651 -32.75 10.21 -16.03
C ALA A 651 -32.10 8.86 -15.65
N PHE A 652 -32.54 7.79 -16.32
CA PHE A 652 -31.99 6.44 -16.12
C PHE A 652 -30.53 6.32 -16.56
N GLU A 653 -30.16 6.90 -17.72
CA GLU A 653 -28.77 6.96 -18.22
C GLU A 653 -27.82 7.60 -17.19
N HIS A 654 -28.24 8.69 -16.54
CA HIS A 654 -27.44 9.33 -15.48
C HIS A 654 -27.15 8.38 -14.30
N ARG A 655 -28.02 7.40 -14.01
CA ARG A 655 -27.76 6.38 -12.97
C ARG A 655 -26.70 5.38 -13.42
N ILE A 656 -26.71 4.96 -14.70
CA ILE A 656 -25.67 4.10 -15.29
C ILE A 656 -24.33 4.82 -15.27
N LYS A 657 -24.27 6.05 -15.82
CA LYS A 657 -23.07 6.90 -15.82
C LYS A 657 -22.54 7.13 -14.40
N ARG A 658 -23.41 7.44 -13.43
CA ARG A 658 -23.01 7.62 -12.02
C ARG A 658 -22.46 6.33 -11.40
N SER A 659 -22.88 5.13 -11.81
CA SER A 659 -22.23 3.88 -11.37
C SER A 659 -20.82 3.78 -11.96
N ALA A 660 -20.67 3.90 -13.29
CA ALA A 660 -19.36 3.79 -13.94
C ALA A 660 -18.34 4.81 -13.41
N VAL A 661 -18.77 6.06 -13.15
CA VAL A 661 -17.92 7.09 -12.53
C VAL A 661 -17.62 6.77 -11.06
N ARG A 662 -18.53 6.17 -10.29
CA ARG A 662 -18.25 5.72 -8.91
C ARG A 662 -17.24 4.57 -8.88
N ASP A 663 -17.41 3.58 -9.76
CA ASP A 663 -16.51 2.43 -9.89
C ASP A 663 -15.11 2.90 -10.36
N GLY A 664 -15.05 3.86 -11.30
CA GLY A 664 -13.81 4.55 -11.67
C GLY A 664 -13.19 5.38 -10.53
N LEU A 665 -14.01 6.08 -9.71
CA LEU A 665 -13.54 6.83 -8.54
C LEU A 665 -12.96 5.91 -7.47
N ASN A 666 -13.54 4.72 -7.26
CA ASN A 666 -13.00 3.71 -6.35
C ASN A 666 -11.59 3.28 -6.80
N LEU A 667 -11.41 3.03 -8.10
CA LEU A 667 -10.11 2.68 -8.68
C LEU A 667 -9.09 3.83 -8.61
N ILE A 668 -9.52 5.07 -8.82
CA ILE A 668 -8.69 6.28 -8.71
C ILE A 668 -8.30 6.56 -7.24
N SER A 669 -9.18 6.28 -6.28
CA SER A 669 -8.89 6.39 -4.84
C SER A 669 -7.75 5.44 -4.44
N LEU A 670 -7.81 4.20 -4.94
CA LEU A 670 -6.80 3.18 -4.72
C LEU A 670 -5.49 3.52 -5.45
N ALA A 671 -5.56 4.05 -6.67
CA ALA A 671 -4.40 4.55 -7.41
C ALA A 671 -3.67 5.67 -6.66
N LEU A 672 -4.43 6.60 -6.06
CA LEU A 672 -3.88 7.66 -5.23
C LEU A 672 -3.19 7.12 -3.97
N ALA A 673 -3.83 6.14 -3.30
CA ALA A 673 -3.26 5.47 -2.13
C ALA A 673 -2.00 4.65 -2.47
N MET A 674 -1.95 3.99 -3.65
CA MET A 674 -0.77 3.23 -4.10
C MET A 674 0.46 4.12 -4.29
N ILE A 675 0.31 5.30 -4.93
CA ILE A 675 1.42 6.25 -5.12
C ILE A 675 1.96 6.76 -3.77
N MET A 676 1.05 6.99 -2.82
CA MET A 676 1.33 7.56 -1.50
C MET A 676 1.48 6.49 -0.39
N ALA A 677 1.66 5.21 -0.75
CA ALA A 677 1.57 4.09 0.19
C ALA A 677 2.55 4.21 1.36
N GLY A 678 2.02 4.11 2.58
CA GLY A 678 2.75 4.27 3.85
C GLY A 678 3.13 5.71 4.23
N THR A 679 3.01 6.70 3.35
CA THR A 679 3.49 8.08 3.63
C THR A 679 2.72 8.78 4.75
N GLY A 680 1.44 8.44 4.95
CA GLY A 680 0.55 9.14 5.87
C GLY A 680 0.24 10.59 5.48
N GLU A 681 0.30 10.93 4.19
CA GLU A 681 0.15 12.30 3.68
C GLU A 681 -1.26 12.88 3.94
N ILE A 682 -1.30 14.11 4.47
CA ILE A 682 -2.49 14.67 5.13
C ILE A 682 -3.58 15.10 4.14
N THR A 683 -3.24 15.63 2.97
CA THR A 683 -4.21 16.08 1.97
C THR A 683 -4.86 14.91 1.21
N THR A 684 -4.16 13.77 1.10
CA THR A 684 -4.71 12.48 0.70
C THR A 684 -5.66 11.94 1.77
N LEU A 685 -5.23 11.92 3.04
CA LEU A 685 -6.09 11.51 4.17
C LEU A 685 -7.36 12.36 4.24
N ARG A 686 -7.28 13.69 4.04
CA ARG A 686 -8.47 14.56 4.03
C ARG A 686 -9.49 14.15 2.97
N ARG A 687 -9.05 13.74 1.77
CA ARG A 687 -9.93 13.24 0.70
C ARG A 687 -10.56 11.88 1.05
N LEU A 688 -9.77 10.92 1.51
CA LEU A 688 -10.26 9.58 1.87
C LEU A 688 -11.16 9.60 3.13
N ARG A 689 -10.87 10.50 4.09
CA ARG A 689 -11.71 10.78 5.25
C ARG A 689 -13.02 11.45 4.86
N LEU A 690 -13.00 12.38 3.90
CA LEU A 690 -14.23 12.95 3.35
C LEU A 690 -15.06 11.86 2.64
N ALA A 691 -14.44 10.99 1.84
CA ALA A 691 -15.12 9.85 1.24
C ALA A 691 -15.76 8.94 2.30
N TYR A 692 -15.03 8.57 3.37
CA TYR A 692 -15.56 7.81 4.50
C TYR A 692 -16.74 8.51 5.21
N GLY A 693 -16.62 9.81 5.49
CA GLY A 693 -17.68 10.60 6.14
C GLY A 693 -18.92 10.76 5.28
N MET A 694 -18.75 11.03 3.98
CA MET A 694 -19.83 11.08 3.00
C MET A 694 -20.50 9.71 2.81
N LEU A 695 -19.73 8.62 2.83
CA LEU A 695 -20.26 7.26 2.86
C LEU A 695 -21.11 7.02 4.12
N GLN A 696 -20.72 7.56 5.28
CA GLN A 696 -21.47 7.44 6.54
C GLN A 696 -22.73 8.33 6.60
N GLN A 697 -22.74 9.49 5.95
CA GLN A 697 -23.92 10.37 5.89
C GLN A 697 -24.89 10.02 4.76
N SER A 698 -24.39 9.47 3.65
CA SER A 698 -25.17 9.15 2.45
C SER A 698 -25.56 7.68 2.35
N ILE A 699 -25.49 6.91 3.45
CA ILE A 699 -25.93 5.50 3.56
C ILE A 699 -27.37 5.31 3.02
N TYR A 700 -28.21 6.32 3.15
CA TYR A 700 -29.59 6.33 2.64
C TYR A 700 -29.68 6.15 1.11
N HIS A 701 -28.66 6.55 0.34
CA HIS A 701 -28.67 6.40 -1.12
C HIS A 701 -28.35 4.96 -1.54
N GLN A 702 -29.28 4.31 -2.25
CA GLN A 702 -29.18 2.94 -2.82
C GLN A 702 -28.02 2.72 -3.83
N GLY A 703 -27.10 3.68 -3.99
CA GLY A 703 -25.99 3.62 -4.95
C GLY A 703 -24.63 3.26 -4.36
N PHE A 704 -24.57 2.98 -3.05
CA PHE A 704 -23.35 2.53 -2.37
C PHE A 704 -23.36 1.02 -2.19
N LYS A 705 -22.33 0.37 -2.73
CA LYS A 705 -22.13 -1.09 -2.73
C LYS A 705 -21.02 -1.46 -1.75
N TYR A 706 -21.00 -2.72 -1.31
CA TYR A 706 -19.90 -3.30 -0.51
C TYR A 706 -18.50 -2.92 -1.01
N GLY A 707 -18.23 -3.14 -2.30
CA GLY A 707 -16.95 -2.81 -2.93
C GLY A 707 -16.52 -1.35 -2.81
N THR A 708 -17.45 -0.40 -2.69
CA THR A 708 -17.11 1.03 -2.48
C THR A 708 -16.54 1.26 -1.07
N HIS A 709 -17.08 0.57 -0.06
CA HIS A 709 -16.52 0.56 1.28
C HIS A 709 -15.15 -0.13 1.27
N MET A 710 -15.06 -1.35 0.71
CA MET A 710 -13.82 -2.13 0.61
C MET A 710 -12.67 -1.31 0.01
N PHE A 711 -12.83 -0.73 -1.18
CA PHE A 711 -11.75 0.03 -1.82
C PHE A 711 -11.38 1.32 -1.07
N ASN A 712 -12.33 2.00 -0.41
CA ASN A 712 -12.02 3.17 0.41
C ASN A 712 -11.28 2.80 1.70
N HIS A 713 -11.66 1.71 2.37
CA HIS A 713 -10.96 1.21 3.56
C HIS A 713 -9.55 0.69 3.20
N MET A 714 -9.40 -0.01 2.07
CA MET A 714 -8.07 -0.36 1.53
C MET A 714 -7.23 0.88 1.25
N SER A 715 -7.80 1.93 0.64
CA SER A 715 -7.09 3.19 0.37
C SER A 715 -6.61 3.87 1.66
N LEU A 716 -7.45 3.89 2.71
CA LEU A 716 -7.11 4.44 4.03
C LEU A 716 -5.98 3.64 4.70
N GLY A 717 -6.09 2.31 4.73
CA GLY A 717 -5.08 1.44 5.34
C GLY A 717 -3.73 1.50 4.60
N MET A 718 -3.76 1.52 3.27
CA MET A 718 -2.57 1.59 2.41
C MET A 718 -1.79 2.91 2.56
N LEU A 719 -2.48 4.04 2.77
CA LEU A 719 -1.83 5.32 3.08
C LEU A 719 -0.99 5.24 4.37
N PHE A 720 -1.32 4.33 5.28
CA PHE A 720 -0.68 4.09 6.57
C PHE A 720 -0.15 2.65 6.72
N LEU A 721 0.31 2.04 5.61
CA LEU A 721 0.72 0.63 5.52
C LEU A 721 1.70 0.22 6.65
N GLY A 722 1.25 -0.69 7.52
CA GLY A 722 1.95 -1.10 8.75
C GLY A 722 2.40 0.09 9.59
N GLN A 723 1.46 0.98 9.93
CA GLN A 723 1.65 2.26 10.61
C GLN A 723 2.73 3.15 9.95
N GLY A 724 2.91 3.03 8.64
CA GLY A 724 3.89 3.76 7.82
C GLY A 724 5.30 3.16 7.77
N ARG A 725 5.56 2.05 8.46
CA ARG A 725 6.86 1.34 8.40
C ARG A 725 7.12 0.66 7.05
N PHE A 726 6.06 0.43 6.28
CA PHE A 726 6.09 -0.29 5.02
C PHE A 726 5.55 0.56 3.85
N THR A 727 5.83 0.14 2.62
CA THR A 727 5.30 0.74 1.40
C THR A 727 5.24 -0.31 0.27
N LEU A 728 4.82 0.06 -0.94
CA LEU A 728 4.66 -0.86 -2.06
C LEU A 728 5.91 -0.95 -2.95
N GLY A 729 6.22 -2.16 -3.38
CA GLY A 729 7.34 -2.49 -4.26
C GLY A 729 7.06 -2.29 -5.75
N THR A 730 8.12 -2.22 -6.55
CA THR A 730 8.02 -2.11 -8.02
C THR A 730 8.76 -3.23 -8.77
N SER A 731 9.01 -4.37 -8.13
CA SER A 731 9.44 -5.60 -8.81
C SER A 731 8.31 -6.19 -9.68
N ASP A 732 8.66 -7.06 -10.64
CA ASP A 732 7.67 -7.69 -11.53
C ASP A 732 6.63 -8.50 -10.74
N ALA A 733 7.09 -9.24 -9.73
CA ALA A 733 6.23 -9.98 -8.80
C ALA A 733 5.32 -9.04 -7.99
N ALA A 734 5.85 -7.94 -7.45
CA ALA A 734 5.05 -6.96 -6.73
C ALA A 734 3.96 -6.34 -7.63
N VAL A 735 4.28 -6.02 -8.89
CA VAL A 735 3.29 -5.51 -9.86
C VAL A 735 2.20 -6.56 -10.15
N ALA A 736 2.56 -7.84 -10.35
CA ALA A 736 1.58 -8.91 -10.53
C ALA A 736 0.68 -9.07 -9.30
N SER A 737 1.26 -9.13 -8.10
CA SER A 737 0.53 -9.25 -6.84
C SER A 737 -0.38 -8.05 -6.55
N MET A 738 0.02 -6.83 -6.92
CA MET A 738 -0.84 -5.64 -6.88
C MET A 738 -1.99 -5.74 -7.90
N VAL A 739 -1.73 -6.17 -9.15
CA VAL A 739 -2.77 -6.36 -10.17
C VAL A 739 -3.83 -7.37 -9.73
N VAL A 740 -3.41 -8.45 -9.06
CA VAL A 740 -4.32 -9.47 -8.48
C VAL A 740 -5.09 -8.87 -7.29
N ALA A 741 -4.39 -8.36 -6.27
CA ALA A 741 -5.06 -7.85 -5.06
C ALA A 741 -6.03 -6.70 -5.36
N PHE A 742 -5.66 -5.81 -6.27
CA PHE A 742 -6.39 -4.58 -6.58
C PHE A 742 -7.21 -4.65 -7.87
N PHE A 743 -7.45 -5.87 -8.39
CA PHE A 743 -8.19 -6.15 -9.63
C PHE A 743 -9.54 -5.39 -9.73
N PRO A 744 -9.84 -4.66 -10.83
CA PRO A 744 -10.95 -3.71 -10.91
C PRO A 744 -12.32 -4.38 -11.18
N ARG A 745 -12.75 -5.24 -10.25
CA ARG A 745 -14.12 -5.79 -10.16
C ARG A 745 -14.69 -5.44 -8.80
N PHE A 746 -15.95 -4.97 -8.79
CA PHE A 746 -16.58 -4.36 -7.61
C PHE A 746 -17.70 -5.28 -7.10
N ASN A 747 -17.38 -6.07 -6.06
CA ASN A 747 -18.33 -6.94 -5.36
C ASN A 747 -19.52 -6.11 -4.86
N SER A 748 -20.75 -6.52 -5.17
CA SER A 748 -21.93 -5.68 -4.89
C SER A 748 -22.42 -5.80 -3.44
N MET A 749 -22.30 -7.00 -2.87
CA MET A 749 -22.57 -7.38 -1.49
C MET A 749 -21.33 -8.08 -0.93
N SER A 750 -21.15 -8.10 0.39
CA SER A 750 -20.08 -8.83 1.09
C SER A 750 -19.98 -10.33 0.78
N SER A 751 -21.08 -11.02 0.46
CA SER A 751 -21.10 -12.43 0.07
C SER A 751 -20.72 -12.69 -1.41
N ASP A 752 -20.78 -11.66 -2.26
CA ASP A 752 -20.61 -11.78 -3.71
C ASP A 752 -19.19 -12.26 -4.07
N ASN A 753 -19.11 -13.50 -4.53
CA ASN A 753 -17.89 -14.11 -5.08
C ASN A 753 -18.13 -14.66 -6.49
N ARG A 754 -19.13 -14.15 -7.22
CA ARG A 754 -19.45 -14.63 -8.58
C ARG A 754 -18.40 -14.12 -9.59
N SER A 755 -18.10 -12.83 -9.53
CA SER A 755 -17.15 -12.16 -10.43
C SER A 755 -15.68 -12.23 -10.01
N TYR A 756 -15.37 -12.41 -8.72
CA TYR A 756 -13.98 -12.43 -8.24
C TYR A 756 -13.86 -13.10 -6.88
N LEU A 757 -12.82 -13.93 -6.68
CA LEU A 757 -12.54 -14.60 -5.41
C LEU A 757 -11.96 -13.60 -4.40
N GLN A 758 -12.72 -13.29 -3.34
CA GLN A 758 -12.35 -12.24 -2.38
C GLN A 758 -11.06 -12.53 -1.61
N ALA A 759 -10.66 -13.80 -1.42
CA ALA A 759 -9.38 -14.13 -0.77
C ALA A 759 -8.16 -13.55 -1.51
N LEU A 760 -8.19 -13.48 -2.86
CA LEU A 760 -7.07 -12.96 -3.66
C LEU A 760 -6.76 -11.49 -3.38
N ARG A 761 -7.71 -10.75 -2.78
CA ARG A 761 -7.56 -9.35 -2.37
C ARG A 761 -6.45 -9.11 -1.36
N HIS A 762 -5.96 -10.13 -0.65
CA HIS A 762 -4.89 -9.99 0.34
C HIS A 762 -3.49 -10.29 -0.19
N LEU A 763 -3.36 -10.62 -1.50
CA LEU A 763 -2.06 -10.87 -2.13
C LEU A 763 -1.17 -9.62 -2.25
N TRP A 764 -1.65 -8.41 -1.87
CA TRP A 764 -0.81 -7.22 -1.74
C TRP A 764 0.33 -7.40 -0.76
N VAL A 765 0.24 -8.36 0.18
CA VAL A 765 1.32 -8.72 1.10
C VAL A 765 2.61 -9.12 0.37
N LEU A 766 2.49 -9.79 -0.77
CA LEU A 766 3.62 -10.18 -1.62
C LEU A 766 4.25 -8.99 -2.37
N ALA A 767 3.59 -7.83 -2.38
CA ALA A 767 4.07 -6.59 -2.98
C ALA A 767 4.61 -5.56 -1.96
N ILE A 768 4.67 -5.91 -0.66
CA ILE A 768 5.17 -4.99 0.37
C ILE A 768 6.69 -4.95 0.39
N GLU A 769 7.25 -3.75 0.40
CA GLU A 769 8.66 -3.52 0.73
C GLU A 769 8.79 -2.70 2.02
N PRO A 770 9.59 -3.15 3.01
CA PRO A 770 9.80 -2.42 4.25
C PRO A 770 10.85 -1.30 4.06
N ARG A 771 10.45 -0.20 3.40
CA ARG A 771 11.36 0.92 3.05
C ARG A 771 11.35 2.09 4.03
N CYS A 772 10.94 1.94 5.29
CA CYS A 772 11.06 3.04 6.27
C CYS A 772 12.44 3.07 6.91
N LEU A 773 13.25 4.08 6.59
CA LEU A 773 14.51 4.36 7.27
C LEU A 773 14.24 5.01 8.63
N VAL A 774 14.81 4.44 9.68
CA VAL A 774 14.84 4.98 11.04
C VAL A 774 16.29 5.34 11.37
N ALA A 775 16.52 6.45 12.06
CA ALA A 775 17.82 6.73 12.67
C ALA A 775 17.67 6.57 14.18
N ARG A 776 18.63 5.91 14.85
CA ARG A 776 18.72 5.84 16.31
C ARG A 776 20.01 6.50 16.79
N ASP A 777 19.92 7.18 17.93
CA ASP A 777 21.09 7.67 18.64
C ASP A 777 21.79 6.48 19.34
N VAL A 778 23.10 6.31 19.15
CA VAL A 778 23.83 5.13 19.64
C VAL A 778 23.98 5.16 21.16
N ASP A 779 24.08 6.34 21.77
CA ASP A 779 24.36 6.51 23.21
C ASP A 779 23.09 6.51 24.07
N THR A 780 21.92 6.79 23.47
CA THR A 780 20.61 6.77 24.15
C THR A 780 19.65 5.70 23.65
N THR A 781 19.94 5.08 22.50
CA THR A 781 19.06 4.17 21.71
C THR A 781 17.78 4.80 21.15
N GLU A 782 17.49 6.07 21.45
CA GLU A 782 16.27 6.79 21.05
C GLU A 782 16.21 7.06 19.54
N ILE A 783 15.01 7.00 18.95
CA ILE A 783 14.79 7.36 17.54
C ILE A 783 14.96 8.86 17.32
N ALA A 784 15.80 9.25 16.36
CA ALA A 784 16.19 10.64 16.10
C ALA A 784 15.73 11.16 14.73
N TYR A 785 15.43 12.46 14.68
CA TYR A 785 15.26 13.20 13.42
C TYR A 785 16.63 13.52 12.81
N LEU A 786 16.94 12.89 11.67
CA LEU A 786 18.24 12.99 11.01
C LEU A 786 18.05 13.39 9.54
N PRO A 787 18.62 14.51 9.07
CA PRO A 787 18.65 14.83 7.64
C PRO A 787 19.62 13.87 6.93
N ILE A 788 19.13 13.24 5.86
CA ILE A 788 19.84 12.22 5.09
C ILE A 788 19.78 12.60 3.62
N ARG A 789 20.94 12.73 2.97
CA ARG A 789 21.07 12.87 1.52
C ARG A 789 21.08 11.48 0.89
N VAL A 790 20.04 11.16 0.14
CA VAL A 790 19.93 9.93 -0.66
C VAL A 790 20.34 10.23 -2.10
N GLN A 791 21.20 9.38 -2.66
CA GLN A 791 21.54 9.37 -4.08
C GLN A 791 20.80 8.22 -4.76
N ALA A 792 19.93 8.53 -5.72
CA ALA A 792 19.13 7.54 -6.44
C ALA A 792 19.19 7.76 -7.95
N LEU A 793 19.24 6.66 -8.70
CA LEU A 793 19.10 6.65 -10.16
C LEU A 793 17.65 6.96 -10.53
N ASP A 794 17.46 7.98 -11.35
CA ASP A 794 16.18 8.24 -12.00
C ASP A 794 16.00 7.32 -13.24
N SER A 795 14.81 7.31 -13.84
CA SER A 795 14.50 6.49 -15.01
C SER A 795 15.50 6.67 -16.18
N ASN A 796 16.05 7.87 -16.35
CA ASN A 796 17.04 8.19 -17.38
C ASN A 796 18.49 7.84 -16.97
N ARG A 797 18.69 7.07 -15.88
CA ARG A 797 19.98 6.72 -15.26
C ARG A 797 20.81 7.90 -14.75
N SER A 798 20.26 9.12 -14.76
CA SER A 798 20.81 10.29 -14.06
C SER A 798 20.78 10.08 -12.55
N VAL A 799 21.81 10.55 -11.84
CA VAL A 799 21.83 10.54 -10.37
C VAL A 799 21.07 11.75 -9.85
N SER A 800 19.97 11.49 -9.16
CA SER A 800 19.21 12.46 -8.37
C SER A 800 19.70 12.48 -6.92
N ASN A 801 19.85 13.67 -6.35
CA ASN A 801 20.21 13.87 -4.94
C ASN A 801 18.99 14.43 -4.21
N THR A 802 18.45 13.69 -3.24
CA THR A 802 17.26 14.08 -2.47
C THR A 802 17.59 14.16 -0.98
N THR A 803 17.32 15.30 -0.35
CA THR A 803 17.36 15.45 1.12
C THR A 803 16.04 14.98 1.72
N LEU A 804 16.11 13.97 2.59
CA LEU A 804 14.99 13.46 3.39
C LEU A 804 15.32 13.64 4.89
N ILE A 805 14.33 13.49 5.77
CA ILE A 805 14.51 13.53 7.23
C ILE A 805 13.93 12.25 7.82
N SER A 806 14.69 11.49 8.62
CA SER A 806 14.18 10.30 9.31
C SER A 806 13.16 10.64 10.41
N PRO A 807 12.21 9.75 10.74
CA PRO A 807 11.92 8.47 10.09
C PRO A 807 11.09 8.62 8.81
N THR A 808 11.53 8.02 7.70
CA THR A 808 10.95 8.31 6.36
C THR A 808 11.05 7.14 5.39
N LEU A 809 10.20 7.12 4.36
CA LEU A 809 10.25 6.13 3.30
C LEU A 809 11.35 6.49 2.29
N PHE A 810 12.29 5.57 2.08
CA PHE A 810 13.33 5.72 1.07
C PHE A 810 12.91 5.09 -0.29
N PRO A 811 13.55 5.47 -1.41
CA PRO A 811 13.23 4.92 -2.74
C PRO A 811 13.48 3.42 -2.85
N ASP A 812 13.06 2.83 -3.97
CA ASP A 812 13.40 1.45 -4.35
C ASP A 812 14.91 1.16 -4.19
N VAL A 813 15.24 0.11 -3.43
CA VAL A 813 16.61 -0.32 -3.09
C VAL A 813 17.47 -0.55 -4.33
N GLU A 814 16.89 -1.04 -5.43
CA GLU A 814 17.63 -1.33 -6.67
C GLU A 814 17.97 -0.06 -7.46
N LYS A 815 17.27 1.05 -7.16
CA LYS A 815 17.49 2.37 -7.74
C LYS A 815 18.42 3.23 -6.88
N MET A 816 18.70 2.85 -5.63
CA MET A 816 19.63 3.58 -4.75
C MET A 816 21.10 3.38 -5.16
N VAL A 817 21.91 4.41 -4.93
CA VAL A 817 23.38 4.36 -5.07
C VAL A 817 24.01 4.42 -3.69
N SER A 818 23.72 5.48 -2.92
CA SER A 818 24.25 5.68 -1.58
C SER A 818 23.30 6.51 -0.72
N PHE A 819 23.52 6.51 0.59
CA PHE A 819 23.03 7.57 1.47
C PHE A 819 24.16 8.16 2.31
N ARG A 820 23.99 9.43 2.71
CA ARG A 820 24.88 10.16 3.60
C ARG A 820 24.09 10.90 4.67
N VAL A 821 24.50 10.77 5.94
CA VAL A 821 24.03 11.60 7.05
C VAL A 821 24.53 13.04 6.86
N ASP A 822 23.63 14.02 6.89
CA ASP A 822 23.89 15.40 6.45
C ASP A 822 23.63 16.44 7.54
N THR A 823 24.28 16.28 8.70
CA THR A 823 24.14 17.19 9.85
C THR A 823 25.47 17.38 10.57
N PRO A 824 25.74 18.57 11.15
CA PRO A 824 26.87 18.77 12.06
C PRO A 824 26.63 18.22 13.48
N ARG A 825 25.40 17.78 13.82
CA ARG A 825 25.06 17.24 15.16
C ARG A 825 25.57 15.81 15.38
N TYR A 826 25.63 15.01 14.31
CA TYR A 826 26.04 13.60 14.35
C TYR A 826 27.22 13.39 13.42
N TRP A 827 27.97 12.32 13.62
CA TRP A 827 29.10 11.97 12.75
C TRP A 827 28.64 11.71 11.31
N PRO A 828 29.46 12.05 10.30
CA PRO A 828 29.17 11.69 8.93
C PRO A 828 29.28 10.16 8.79
N VAL A 829 28.19 9.57 8.33
CA VAL A 829 28.10 8.18 7.88
C VAL A 829 27.73 8.20 6.40
N MET A 830 28.44 7.43 5.59
CA MET A 830 28.09 7.16 4.20
C MET A 830 28.00 5.66 4.00
N MET A 831 26.91 5.16 3.44
CA MET A 831 26.78 3.77 3.03
C MET A 831 26.52 3.71 1.53
N ASP A 832 27.41 3.04 0.79
CA ASP A 832 27.24 2.71 -0.62
C ASP A 832 26.49 1.37 -0.70
N ILE A 833 25.27 1.40 -1.22
CA ILE A 833 24.37 0.23 -1.34
C ILE A 833 24.70 -0.60 -2.58
N ARG A 834 25.36 0.02 -3.57
CA ARG A 834 25.61 -0.58 -4.88
C ARG A 834 26.96 -1.28 -4.98
N ARG A 835 27.97 -0.79 -4.25
CA ARG A 835 29.30 -1.41 -4.17
C ARG A 835 29.43 -2.38 -3.00
N ASP A 836 28.85 -2.07 -1.84
CA ASP A 836 28.97 -2.93 -0.66
C ASP A 836 27.68 -3.71 -0.38
N ARG A 837 27.79 -5.04 -0.51
CA ARG A 837 26.73 -5.99 -0.19
C ARG A 837 26.36 -5.98 1.30
N ARG A 838 27.30 -5.70 2.21
CA ARG A 838 27.05 -5.65 3.67
C ARG A 838 26.08 -4.51 3.99
N HIS A 839 26.32 -3.30 3.49
CA HIS A 839 25.39 -2.18 3.66
C HIS A 839 24.00 -2.48 3.09
N ARG A 840 23.90 -3.05 1.88
CA ARG A 840 22.61 -3.43 1.28
C ARG A 840 21.86 -4.47 2.12
N GLU A 841 22.55 -5.52 2.58
CA GLU A 841 21.92 -6.54 3.42
C GLU A 841 21.53 -6.00 4.80
N ASN A 842 22.36 -5.17 5.44
CA ASN A 842 22.06 -4.62 6.76
C ASN A 842 20.90 -3.61 6.69
N LEU A 843 20.84 -2.73 5.67
CA LEU A 843 19.69 -1.87 5.42
C LEU A 843 18.38 -2.65 5.26
N LEU A 844 18.39 -3.72 4.45
CA LEU A 844 17.22 -4.60 4.27
C LEU A 844 16.83 -5.33 5.57
N LYS A 845 17.81 -5.69 6.41
CA LYS A 845 17.60 -6.39 7.69
C LYS A 845 17.10 -5.45 8.80
N SER A 846 17.83 -4.38 9.11
CA SER A 846 17.56 -3.49 10.26
C SER A 846 16.48 -2.45 9.96
N GLN A 847 16.59 -1.78 8.79
CA GLN A 847 15.96 -0.49 8.48
C GLN A 847 16.37 0.66 9.42
N THR A 848 17.48 0.47 10.15
CA THR A 848 18.01 1.40 11.15
C THR A 848 19.44 1.79 10.78
N ILE A 849 19.74 3.09 10.91
CA ILE A 849 21.09 3.68 11.01
C ILE A 849 21.31 4.10 12.46
#